data_AF-A0A423VJN6-F1
#
_entry.id   AF-A0A423VJN6-F1
#
_cell.length_a   1.000
_cell.length_b   1.000
_cell.length_c   1.000
_cell.angle_alpha   90.00
_cell.angle_beta   90.00
_cell.angle_gamma   90.00
#
_symmetry.space_group_name_H-M   'P 1'
#
loop_
_entity.id
_entity.type
_entity.pdbx_description
1 polymer ?
#
loop_
_entity_poly.entity_id
_entity_poly.type
_entity_poly.pdbx_seq_one_letter_code
_entity_poly.pdbx_strand_id
1 'polypeptide(L)'
;MATGPIAFHSFSKLPKELRDEIWRECLPRRVIEIDWPDDYFTLGLPFTHDMDSEDGRPRSRPVPKVFDGCRMRQSTGANAKPPVISRVCRESRRVAFDTGALLEHKLTPRGQGGDDLDGRVRQQWVDRARDVVVHLHYNAQKDRSLGVTTARGNPIRILRDTVSMGAIGSISECFLFSNDRVEGRRSRDLLEGMKKVMVCLKVVCIHVDAEPAIESGLFGRLGEELVVMVDALDDQRVDQFRDLWEKHGSSPDSLTDDFFKRYSPYRTHNVKNDDGFINGLAVAYDVSQLKENVVAVDATYYLRLILENTHEPLVSATGGPLALEDRIEADLDKWKANDCTPLFIFDGCPVKGQDELSIEQGRYANNGTDHAWDLYSNAQAQSSVTNFGLFASAYRMERFYPTFQGILRKRELHFLVPPFKAVAQIAYFSNLSKSGETVCGAIMGPRELLLYPINDVLIQEVDWSNNRFLAVSKDTLKHQLNVDDSILVDALLMTGTSFLPPFPARAQPQQPSNTVRDAVNMLRANGKHVKQVCQHFDDVLKSQQPDWFDKYCKARMIVDHYIYVAINGAVEVQAHDNLTSDSHEYMGLRLPDELHHYLNTGLVGPHLLSWIIHSRITVLPTLDGIASDEYKNLVLRRLLPLRELALGLVVPRLHRGFHFKDIDVKAWFSDQQTTTIRNSDFRTPNPRIATWNVEQKLVDENFPSWSLSAQASKDRAGSLAFEILALQKPDFAKATIGKPGNKPKGIDAPAHIVSTVIWRYLHLRDYVNDSHELTGWGKALATAMTALEPTVKQHPEVSGLHEALLLAFELIRLDQLNAKPRQDESDKGDVDPSLLLVSRSAVLLKLRHDAIGYTGPLRKDMLAYFSQVSAVREADRDLVEAILVHMFLSNQTKRERLPSEYWDISTALPFVNRNYNAAMGVAIRTFLEMDSDENRDLDKFASQYFPNSVAFREDVDIFCHFFKALVTGVKALDQKDMGSKDVWTKAQDYLESHDWVVVDGEPIGGGVTNMGNPTSVDEFEDKIGQKIRSWERQMAMTKNNIDYGTNGVAGGSIDARDGADGLGEIDERKTRARQRFSFLIGALFQDR
;
A
#
# COMPACT_ATOMS: atom_id res chain seq x y z
N MET A 1 11.24 -35.36 -29.30
CA MET A 1 11.95 -36.66 -29.41
C MET A 1 12.04 -37.27 -28.02
N ALA A 2 11.64 -38.54 -27.90
CA ALA A 2 11.83 -39.49 -26.79
C ALA A 2 11.34 -39.13 -25.37
N THR A 3 10.06 -39.38 -25.08
CA THR A 3 9.57 -39.72 -23.72
C THR A 3 9.56 -41.24 -23.57
N GLY A 4 10.69 -41.82 -23.17
CA GLY A 4 10.75 -43.18 -22.61
C GLY A 4 10.96 -43.09 -21.10
N PRO A 5 10.62 -44.14 -20.33
CA PRO A 5 10.91 -44.17 -18.90
C PRO A 5 12.42 -44.04 -18.68
N ILE A 6 12.85 -43.01 -17.93
CA ILE A 6 14.25 -42.82 -17.54
C ILE A 6 14.60 -43.92 -16.55
N ALA A 7 15.13 -45.04 -17.04
CA ALA A 7 15.72 -46.06 -16.18
C ALA A 7 17.10 -45.56 -15.71
N PHE A 8 17.24 -45.27 -14.42
CA PHE A 8 18.52 -44.90 -13.82
C PHE A 8 19.43 -46.14 -13.70
N HIS A 9 20.00 -46.59 -14.82
CA HIS A 9 20.81 -47.81 -14.93
C HIS A 9 22.09 -47.79 -14.07
N SER A 10 22.48 -46.62 -13.54
CA SER A 10 23.63 -46.46 -12.65
C SER A 10 23.32 -46.81 -11.19
N PHE A 11 22.04 -46.90 -10.78
CA PHE A 11 21.67 -47.21 -9.40
C PHE A 11 22.32 -48.50 -8.91
N SER A 12 22.20 -49.59 -9.69
CA SER A 12 22.74 -50.91 -9.35
C SER A 12 24.28 -50.94 -9.29
N LYS A 13 24.95 -49.95 -9.88
CA LYS A 13 26.42 -49.82 -9.90
C LYS A 13 26.98 -49.06 -8.70
N LEU A 14 26.14 -48.37 -7.92
CA LEU A 14 26.56 -47.68 -6.70
C LEU A 14 26.94 -48.70 -5.61
N PRO A 15 27.90 -48.39 -4.70
CA PRO A 15 28.13 -49.17 -3.49
C PRO A 15 26.84 -49.41 -2.68
N LYS A 16 26.75 -50.57 -2.01
CA LYS A 16 25.57 -50.96 -1.24
C LYS A 16 25.21 -49.91 -0.18
N GLU A 17 26.21 -49.30 0.44
CA GLU A 17 26.05 -48.27 1.46
C GLU A 17 25.34 -47.03 0.91
N LEU A 18 25.70 -46.59 -0.30
CA LEU A 18 25.07 -45.44 -0.97
C LEU A 18 23.66 -45.78 -1.46
N ARG A 19 23.43 -47.00 -1.96
CA ARG A 19 22.08 -47.44 -2.35
C ARG A 19 21.16 -47.55 -1.14
N ASP A 20 21.63 -48.12 -0.04
CA ASP A 20 20.91 -48.19 1.23
C ASP A 20 20.58 -46.78 1.73
N GLU A 21 21.50 -45.81 1.62
CA GLU A 21 21.26 -44.43 2.04
C GLU A 21 20.25 -43.70 1.13
N ILE A 22 20.32 -43.91 -0.18
CA ILE A 22 19.30 -43.40 -1.12
C ILE A 22 17.91 -43.97 -0.77
N TRP A 23 17.82 -45.27 -0.46
CA TRP A 23 16.55 -45.86 -0.01
C TRP A 23 16.07 -45.29 1.32
N ARG A 24 16.97 -44.99 2.27
CA ARG A 24 16.61 -44.32 3.53
C ARG A 24 16.08 -42.91 3.28
N GLU A 25 16.70 -42.17 2.38
CA GLU A 25 16.27 -40.82 2.00
C GLU A 25 14.90 -40.79 1.30
N CYS A 26 14.46 -41.91 0.73
CA CYS A 26 13.12 -42.07 0.14
C CYS A 26 12.02 -42.40 1.16
N LEU A 27 12.34 -42.68 2.43
CA LEU A 27 11.33 -42.97 3.46
C LEU A 27 10.62 -41.69 3.93
N PRO A 28 9.26 -41.69 3.99
CA PRO A 28 8.49 -40.52 4.40
C PRO A 28 8.59 -40.23 5.91
N ARG A 29 8.30 -38.98 6.30
CA ARG A 29 8.06 -38.56 7.69
C ARG A 29 6.57 -38.28 7.88
N ARG A 30 5.86 -39.11 8.64
CA ARG A 30 4.39 -39.04 8.72
C ARG A 30 3.89 -38.55 10.07
N VAL A 31 2.75 -37.87 10.02
CA VAL A 31 1.90 -37.66 11.19
C VAL A 31 1.11 -38.95 11.44
N ILE A 32 1.24 -39.51 12.65
CA ILE A 32 0.53 -40.72 13.07
C ILE A 32 -0.81 -40.34 13.69
N GLU A 33 -1.91 -40.63 13.01
CA GLU A 33 -3.27 -40.31 13.45
C GLU A 33 -3.87 -41.50 14.23
N ILE A 34 -4.14 -41.32 15.54
CA ILE A 34 -4.55 -42.42 16.44
C ILE A 34 -6.07 -42.66 16.48
N ASP A 35 -6.83 -41.83 15.81
CA ASP A 35 -8.27 -41.92 15.61
C ASP A 35 -8.68 -41.36 14.23
N TRP A 36 -9.92 -41.64 13.81
CA TRP A 36 -10.44 -41.12 12.54
C TRP A 36 -10.95 -39.68 12.71
N PRO A 37 -10.58 -38.74 11.81
CA PRO A 37 -11.19 -37.43 11.79
C PRO A 37 -12.70 -37.53 11.52
N ASP A 38 -13.48 -36.82 12.32
CA ASP A 38 -14.87 -36.55 11.98
C ASP A 38 -14.88 -35.36 11.02
N ASP A 39 -15.09 -35.61 9.72
CA ASP A 39 -14.95 -34.59 8.68
C ASP A 39 -15.78 -33.32 8.98
N TYR A 40 -16.92 -33.43 9.67
CA TYR A 40 -17.75 -32.27 10.02
C TYR A 40 -17.11 -31.39 11.09
N PHE A 41 -16.63 -32.00 12.16
CA PHE A 41 -16.03 -31.28 13.28
C PHE A 41 -14.58 -30.87 13.03
N THR A 42 -13.85 -31.68 12.27
CA THR A 42 -12.43 -31.49 11.97
C THR A 42 -12.22 -30.37 10.95
N LEU A 43 -13.14 -30.23 9.99
CA LEU A 43 -13.09 -29.17 8.97
C LEU A 43 -13.94 -27.93 9.34
N GLY A 44 -14.74 -28.00 10.41
CA GLY A 44 -15.56 -26.89 10.91
C GLY A 44 -16.81 -26.61 10.07
N LEU A 45 -17.53 -27.66 9.66
CA LEU A 45 -18.72 -27.56 8.81
C LEU A 45 -19.97 -27.11 9.61
N PRO A 46 -20.91 -26.38 8.98
CA PRO A 46 -22.12 -25.89 9.64
C PRO A 46 -23.12 -27.03 9.98
N PHE A 47 -23.83 -26.89 11.11
CA PHE A 47 -24.89 -27.79 11.58
C PHE A 47 -26.24 -27.08 11.64
N THR A 48 -27.34 -27.83 11.48
CA THR A 48 -28.70 -27.37 11.82
C THR A 48 -29.19 -28.07 13.09
N HIS A 49 -29.78 -27.30 14.00
CA HIS A 49 -30.44 -27.82 15.19
C HIS A 49 -31.93 -27.93 14.93
N ASP A 50 -32.44 -29.16 14.77
CA ASP A 50 -33.88 -29.40 14.73
C ASP A 50 -34.41 -29.41 16.17
N MET A 51 -35.34 -28.51 16.48
CA MET A 51 -36.04 -28.44 17.78
C MET A 51 -37.21 -29.44 17.89
N ASP A 52 -37.58 -30.10 16.79
CA ASP A 52 -38.79 -30.93 16.70
C ASP A 52 -38.49 -32.43 16.86
N SER A 53 -38.01 -32.84 18.04
CA SER A 53 -38.13 -34.25 18.46
C SER A 53 -39.07 -34.35 19.65
N GLU A 54 -40.05 -35.26 19.58
CA GLU A 54 -41.13 -35.45 20.58
C GLU A 54 -40.64 -35.69 22.02
N ASP A 55 -39.33 -35.90 22.20
CA ASP A 55 -38.61 -36.13 23.44
C ASP A 55 -37.88 -34.88 24.00
N GLY A 56 -38.02 -33.70 23.38
CA GLY A 56 -37.57 -32.41 23.94
C GLY A 56 -36.05 -32.24 24.07
N ARG A 57 -35.26 -33.07 23.39
CA ARG A 57 -33.79 -32.97 23.35
C ARG A 57 -33.33 -32.41 22.00
N PRO A 58 -32.44 -31.42 21.95
CA PRO A 58 -31.90 -30.93 20.69
C PRO A 58 -31.12 -32.05 19.98
N ARG A 59 -31.54 -32.42 18.77
CA ARG A 59 -30.80 -33.35 17.92
C ARG A 59 -30.08 -32.52 16.85
N SER A 60 -28.76 -32.47 16.91
CA SER A 60 -27.92 -31.93 15.85
C SER A 60 -28.04 -32.85 14.64
N ARG A 61 -28.56 -32.37 13.51
CA ARG A 61 -28.50 -33.10 12.24
C ARG A 61 -27.54 -32.38 11.28
N PRO A 62 -26.62 -33.11 10.63
CA PRO A 62 -25.85 -32.55 9.51
C PRO A 62 -26.83 -32.11 8.42
N VAL A 63 -26.62 -30.94 7.80
CA VAL A 63 -27.49 -30.41 6.75
C VAL A 63 -27.56 -31.41 5.58
N PRO A 64 -28.70 -32.10 5.36
CA PRO A 64 -28.75 -33.19 4.42
C PRO A 64 -29.10 -32.66 3.03
N LYS A 65 -28.13 -32.07 2.30
CA LYS A 65 -28.07 -32.05 0.82
C LYS A 65 -26.98 -31.21 0.12
N VAL A 66 -26.05 -30.54 0.80
CA VAL A 66 -25.04 -29.71 0.11
C VAL A 66 -23.64 -29.87 0.71
N PHE A 67 -23.08 -31.08 0.68
CA PHE A 67 -21.64 -31.22 0.93
C PHE A 67 -21.00 -32.15 -0.10
N ASP A 68 -20.48 -31.53 -1.15
CA ASP A 68 -19.59 -32.13 -2.14
C ASP A 68 -18.10 -31.92 -1.75
N GLY A 69 -17.84 -31.63 -0.47
CA GLY A 69 -16.52 -31.22 0.02
C GLY A 69 -15.58 -32.37 0.40
N CYS A 70 -14.30 -32.01 0.55
CA CYS A 70 -13.21 -32.92 0.88
C CYS A 70 -13.47 -33.71 2.19
N ARG A 71 -13.06 -34.98 2.22
CA ARG A 71 -13.08 -35.83 3.41
C ARG A 71 -11.65 -36.18 3.81
N MET A 72 -11.20 -35.69 4.96
CA MET A 72 -9.86 -35.97 5.52
C MET A 72 -9.67 -37.47 5.75
N ARG A 73 -10.77 -38.20 6.00
CA ARG A 73 -10.77 -39.67 6.09
C ARG A 73 -10.03 -40.39 4.94
N GLN A 74 -9.99 -39.81 3.74
CA GLN A 74 -9.27 -40.42 2.62
C GLN A 74 -7.75 -40.22 2.70
N SER A 75 -7.27 -39.03 3.08
CA SER A 75 -5.84 -38.77 3.28
C SER A 75 -5.32 -39.56 4.48
N THR A 76 -6.05 -39.61 5.60
CA THR A 76 -5.71 -40.46 6.77
C THR A 76 -5.57 -41.94 6.41
N GLY A 77 -6.53 -42.50 5.66
CA GLY A 77 -6.50 -43.90 5.26
C GLY A 77 -5.37 -44.25 4.27
N ALA A 78 -4.94 -43.30 3.46
CA ALA A 78 -3.80 -43.46 2.56
C ALA A 78 -2.45 -43.28 3.29
N ASN A 79 -2.39 -42.33 4.22
CA ASN A 79 -1.23 -42.05 5.09
C ASN A 79 -0.87 -43.26 5.97
N ALA A 80 -1.85 -44.10 6.33
CA ALA A 80 -1.64 -45.30 7.14
C ALA A 80 -0.99 -46.50 6.42
N LYS A 81 -0.85 -46.49 5.08
CA LYS A 81 -0.34 -47.64 4.29
C LYS A 81 1.20 -47.74 4.34
N PRO A 82 1.81 -48.94 4.20
CA PRO A 82 3.26 -49.05 4.05
C PRO A 82 3.82 -48.20 2.89
N PRO A 83 5.02 -47.58 3.03
CA PRO A 83 5.61 -46.73 2.00
C PRO A 83 5.88 -47.53 0.72
N VAL A 84 5.82 -46.87 -0.44
CA VAL A 84 5.96 -47.50 -1.76
C VAL A 84 7.26 -48.31 -1.84
N ILE A 85 8.36 -47.82 -1.27
CA ILE A 85 9.66 -48.51 -1.32
C ILE A 85 9.65 -49.88 -0.63
N SER A 86 8.70 -50.16 0.27
CA SER A 86 8.51 -51.49 0.87
C SER A 86 8.15 -52.57 -0.16
N ARG A 87 7.69 -52.17 -1.36
CA ARG A 87 7.20 -53.05 -2.42
C ARG A 87 8.11 -53.12 -3.64
N VAL A 88 9.10 -52.22 -3.77
CA VAL A 88 9.95 -52.06 -4.95
C VAL A 88 10.89 -53.26 -5.17
N CYS A 89 11.80 -53.55 -4.24
CA CYS A 89 12.70 -54.70 -4.33
C CYS A 89 13.08 -55.24 -2.95
N ARG A 90 13.90 -56.31 -2.88
CA ARG A 90 14.34 -56.87 -1.60
C ARG A 90 15.23 -55.91 -0.80
N GLU A 91 16.06 -55.12 -1.48
CA GLU A 91 16.98 -54.15 -0.85
C GLU A 91 16.19 -52.98 -0.23
N SER A 92 15.30 -52.34 -0.99
CA SER A 92 14.45 -51.23 -0.52
C SER A 92 13.47 -51.70 0.57
N ARG A 93 12.93 -52.92 0.46
CA ARG A 93 12.07 -53.52 1.48
C ARG A 93 12.82 -53.72 2.78
N ARG A 94 14.04 -54.26 2.74
CA ARG A 94 14.87 -54.39 3.93
C ARG A 94 15.05 -53.04 4.61
N VAL A 95 15.44 -52.01 3.85
CA VAL A 95 15.60 -50.64 4.39
C VAL A 95 14.31 -50.09 5.01
N ALA A 96 13.15 -50.31 4.39
CA ALA A 96 11.87 -49.88 4.95
C ALA A 96 11.53 -50.59 6.28
N PHE A 97 11.83 -51.88 6.38
CA PHE A 97 11.56 -52.68 7.59
C PHE A 97 12.68 -52.61 8.64
N ASP A 98 13.80 -51.92 8.37
CA ASP A 98 14.87 -51.71 9.36
C ASP A 98 14.36 -50.88 10.55
N THR A 99 13.44 -49.94 10.30
CA THR A 99 12.89 -49.00 11.32
C THR A 99 11.36 -48.89 11.28
N GLY A 100 10.73 -49.26 10.15
CA GLY A 100 9.29 -49.28 9.97
C GLY A 100 8.63 -50.62 10.26
N ALA A 101 7.44 -50.57 10.84
CA ALA A 101 6.61 -51.75 11.07
C ALA A 101 5.13 -51.39 10.95
N LEU A 102 4.31 -52.38 10.61
CA LEU A 102 2.86 -52.25 10.70
C LEU A 102 2.47 -52.43 12.17
N LEU A 103 2.07 -51.34 12.83
CA LEU A 103 1.60 -51.38 14.21
C LEU A 103 0.14 -51.82 14.25
N GLU A 104 -0.12 -52.90 14.99
CA GLU A 104 -1.46 -53.24 15.43
C GLU A 104 -1.79 -52.48 16.71
N HIS A 105 -2.69 -51.50 16.62
CA HIS A 105 -3.16 -50.77 17.80
C HIS A 105 -3.98 -51.72 18.71
N LYS A 106 -3.36 -52.25 19.78
CA LYS A 106 -4.05 -53.02 20.84
C LYS A 106 -4.83 -52.16 21.83
N LEU A 107 -4.82 -50.84 21.66
CA LEU A 107 -5.47 -49.89 22.57
C LEU A 107 -6.90 -49.60 22.13
N THR A 108 -7.78 -50.57 22.37
CA THR A 108 -9.20 -50.27 22.63
C THR A 108 -9.44 -50.55 24.12
N PRO A 109 -10.14 -49.66 24.86
CA PRO A 109 -10.66 -50.01 26.16
C PRO A 109 -11.45 -51.32 26.04
N ARG A 110 -11.13 -52.32 26.87
CA ARG A 110 -11.79 -53.63 26.82
C ARG A 110 -13.31 -53.48 26.85
N GLY A 111 -13.94 -53.90 25.76
CA GLY A 111 -15.38 -54.12 25.65
C GLY A 111 -16.16 -52.94 25.08
N GLN A 112 -16.34 -52.91 23.75
CA GLN A 112 -17.61 -52.56 23.07
C GLN A 112 -17.48 -52.65 21.53
N GLY A 113 -18.35 -53.46 20.92
CA GLY A 113 -19.01 -53.26 19.62
C GLY A 113 -18.19 -52.98 18.36
N GLY A 114 -17.81 -54.04 17.65
CA GLY A 114 -18.23 -54.27 16.26
C GLY A 114 -17.90 -53.25 15.16
N ASP A 115 -18.61 -52.12 15.09
CA ASP A 115 -18.95 -51.55 13.77
C ASP A 115 -18.58 -50.07 13.51
N ASP A 116 -18.10 -49.29 14.49
CA ASP A 116 -17.83 -47.85 14.29
C ASP A 116 -16.37 -47.47 14.02
N LEU A 117 -15.45 -48.44 13.99
CA LEU A 117 -14.06 -48.23 13.59
C LEU A 117 -13.72 -49.17 12.42
N ASP A 118 -13.78 -48.63 11.20
CA ASP A 118 -13.25 -49.31 10.00
C ASP A 118 -11.82 -49.77 10.29
N GLY A 119 -11.54 -51.07 10.13
CA GLY A 119 -10.37 -51.78 10.65
C GLY A 119 -9.00 -51.32 10.13
N ARG A 120 -8.94 -50.29 9.29
CA ARG A 120 -7.72 -49.79 8.64
C ARG A 120 -6.83 -48.91 9.54
N VAL A 121 -7.38 -48.15 10.49
CA VAL A 121 -6.55 -47.45 11.51
C VAL A 121 -5.98 -48.41 12.56
N ARG A 122 -6.53 -49.63 12.66
CA ARG A 122 -5.95 -50.69 13.52
C ARG A 122 -4.62 -51.24 12.99
N GLN A 123 -4.29 -50.98 11.72
CA GLN A 123 -3.13 -51.52 11.00
C GLN A 123 -2.39 -50.38 10.27
N GLN A 124 -1.73 -49.51 11.04
CA GLN A 124 -1.01 -48.36 10.50
C GLN A 124 0.49 -48.65 10.39
N TRP A 125 1.10 -48.27 9.27
CA TRP A 125 2.54 -48.23 9.15
C TRP A 125 3.13 -47.11 10.01
N VAL A 126 4.13 -47.44 10.83
CA VAL A 126 4.88 -46.48 11.65
C VAL A 126 6.37 -46.75 11.53
N ASP A 127 7.13 -45.72 11.24
CA ASP A 127 8.58 -45.66 11.31
C ASP A 127 9.00 -44.99 12.61
N ARG A 128 9.46 -45.79 13.58
CA ARG A 128 9.81 -45.30 14.93
C ARG A 128 11.02 -44.37 14.95
N ALA A 129 11.81 -44.34 13.89
CA ALA A 129 12.98 -43.46 13.78
C ALA A 129 12.66 -42.12 13.13
N ARG A 130 11.57 -42.02 12.35
CA ARG A 130 11.24 -40.86 11.50
C ARG A 130 9.92 -40.19 11.81
N ASP A 131 8.93 -40.94 12.28
CA ASP A 131 7.60 -40.42 12.58
C ASP A 131 7.60 -39.77 13.96
N VAL A 132 7.64 -38.44 13.97
CA VAL A 132 7.86 -37.64 15.18
C VAL A 132 6.59 -36.98 15.72
N VAL A 133 5.44 -37.09 15.05
CA VAL A 133 4.17 -36.48 15.49
C VAL A 133 3.09 -37.54 15.61
N VAL A 134 2.41 -37.59 16.75
CA VAL A 134 1.23 -38.44 16.99
C VAL A 134 0.03 -37.53 17.24
N HIS A 135 -0.98 -37.55 16.37
CA HIS A 135 -2.11 -36.64 16.39
C HIS A 135 -3.42 -37.33 16.78
N LEU A 136 -4.22 -36.67 17.63
CA LEU A 136 -5.55 -37.08 18.08
C LEU A 136 -6.60 -36.06 17.59
N HIS A 137 -7.46 -36.49 16.67
CA HIS A 137 -8.53 -35.69 16.03
C HIS A 137 -9.74 -35.44 16.93
N TYR A 138 -9.96 -36.31 17.92
CA TYR A 138 -11.16 -36.36 18.78
C TYR A 138 -11.75 -34.99 19.16
N ASN A 139 -13.09 -34.88 19.13
CA ASN A 139 -13.82 -33.66 19.46
C ASN A 139 -14.76 -33.86 20.66
N ALA A 140 -14.59 -33.05 21.72
CA ALA A 140 -15.38 -33.12 22.96
C ALA A 140 -16.86 -32.71 22.79
N GLN A 141 -17.21 -31.91 21.78
CA GLN A 141 -18.60 -31.51 21.50
C GLN A 141 -19.46 -32.68 21.02
N LYS A 142 -18.86 -33.65 20.32
CA LYS A 142 -19.50 -34.91 19.91
C LYS A 142 -19.84 -35.82 21.10
N ASP A 143 -19.11 -35.70 22.21
CA ASP A 143 -19.34 -36.50 23.42
C ASP A 143 -20.52 -35.96 24.26
N ARG A 144 -20.75 -34.64 24.24
CA ARG A 144 -21.90 -34.01 24.93
C ARG A 144 -23.26 -34.52 24.46
N SER A 145 -23.38 -34.96 23.21
CA SER A 145 -24.61 -35.53 22.65
C SER A 145 -24.76 -37.05 22.90
N LEU A 146 -23.70 -37.75 23.31
CA LEU A 146 -23.67 -39.21 23.45
C LEU A 146 -23.29 -39.72 24.86
N GLY A 147 -22.88 -38.86 25.80
CA GLY A 147 -22.66 -39.21 27.22
C GLY A 147 -21.54 -40.21 27.49
N VAL A 148 -20.49 -40.23 26.66
CA VAL A 148 -19.51 -41.32 26.56
C VAL A 148 -18.28 -41.13 27.46
N THR A 149 -17.98 -39.91 27.89
CA THR A 149 -16.80 -39.55 28.69
C THR A 149 -16.78 -40.12 30.12
N THR A 150 -17.94 -40.39 30.72
CA THR A 150 -17.98 -40.93 32.11
C THR A 150 -17.77 -42.45 32.19
N ALA A 151 -18.00 -43.19 31.10
CA ALA A 151 -17.85 -44.66 31.08
C ALA A 151 -16.53 -45.15 30.43
N ARG A 152 -15.86 -44.34 29.60
CA ARG A 152 -14.78 -44.82 28.69
C ARG A 152 -13.37 -44.25 28.93
N GLY A 153 -13.17 -43.39 29.94
CA GLY A 153 -11.85 -42.83 30.28
C GLY A 153 -11.38 -41.69 29.36
N ASN A 154 -10.42 -40.89 29.83
CA ASN A 154 -9.96 -39.68 29.14
C ASN A 154 -9.12 -40.00 27.86
N PRO A 155 -9.51 -39.56 26.65
CA PRO A 155 -8.80 -39.82 25.38
C PRO A 155 -7.34 -39.34 25.35
N ILE A 156 -6.99 -38.31 26.13
CA ILE A 156 -5.61 -37.81 26.25
C ILE A 156 -4.69 -38.86 26.88
N ARG A 157 -5.23 -39.80 27.67
CA ARG A 157 -4.44 -40.95 28.18
C ARG A 157 -3.97 -41.84 27.03
N ILE A 158 -4.79 -42.03 26.01
CA ILE A 158 -4.42 -42.84 24.84
C ILE A 158 -3.29 -42.15 24.08
N LEU A 159 -3.38 -40.83 23.88
CA LEU A 159 -2.30 -40.06 23.27
C LEU A 159 -1.00 -40.16 24.11
N ARG A 160 -1.07 -39.93 25.42
CA ARG A 160 0.07 -40.06 26.34
C ARG A 160 0.70 -41.44 26.31
N ASP A 161 -0.11 -42.50 26.31
CA ASP A 161 0.36 -43.89 26.33
C ASP A 161 0.89 -44.35 24.95
N THR A 162 0.51 -43.66 23.87
CA THR A 162 0.93 -43.95 22.49
C THR A 162 2.17 -43.14 22.08
N VAL A 163 2.35 -41.93 22.62
CA VAL A 163 3.55 -41.09 22.39
C VAL A 163 4.76 -41.74 23.07
N SER A 164 5.65 -42.33 22.27
CA SER A 164 6.94 -42.83 22.76
C SER A 164 7.88 -41.68 23.17
N MET A 165 8.90 -41.96 24.01
CA MET A 165 9.86 -40.95 24.45
C MET A 165 10.63 -40.36 23.25
N GLY A 166 10.18 -39.22 22.73
CA GLY A 166 10.81 -38.52 21.60
C GLY A 166 9.81 -37.94 20.59
N ALA A 167 8.59 -38.48 20.53
CA ALA A 167 7.54 -37.95 19.65
C ALA A 167 6.78 -36.78 20.31
N ILE A 168 6.26 -35.88 19.47
CA ILE A 168 5.40 -34.76 19.82
C ILE A 168 3.96 -35.24 19.78
N GLY A 169 3.24 -35.13 20.90
CA GLY A 169 1.80 -35.35 20.90
C GLY A 169 1.08 -34.19 20.25
N SER A 170 0.00 -34.42 19.54
CA SER A 170 -0.84 -33.36 18.97
C SER A 170 -2.31 -33.62 19.24
N ILE A 171 -3.04 -32.57 19.60
CA ILE A 171 -4.49 -32.60 19.87
C ILE A 171 -5.20 -31.51 19.08
N SER A 172 -6.45 -31.71 18.71
CA SER A 172 -7.30 -30.63 18.18
C SER A 172 -7.59 -29.55 19.23
N GLU A 173 -7.64 -28.28 18.81
CA GLU A 173 -7.91 -27.10 19.66
C GLU A 173 -9.19 -27.22 20.51
N CYS A 174 -10.23 -27.90 19.99
CA CYS A 174 -11.47 -28.15 20.72
C CYS A 174 -11.32 -28.89 22.06
N PHE A 175 -10.18 -29.56 22.32
CA PHE A 175 -9.88 -30.15 23.62
C PHE A 175 -9.62 -29.12 24.73
N LEU A 176 -9.17 -27.91 24.39
CA LEU A 176 -8.90 -26.85 25.36
C LEU A 176 -10.17 -26.20 25.90
N PHE A 177 -11.25 -26.22 25.12
CA PHE A 177 -12.48 -25.45 25.37
C PHE A 177 -13.66 -26.31 25.87
N SER A 178 -13.41 -27.50 26.42
CA SER A 178 -14.46 -28.29 27.05
C SER A 178 -15.04 -27.57 28.27
N ASN A 179 -16.35 -27.30 28.22
CA ASN A 179 -17.11 -26.61 29.28
C ASN A 179 -17.34 -27.44 30.57
N ASP A 180 -16.84 -28.68 30.63
CA ASP A 180 -16.89 -29.50 31.84
C ASP A 180 -15.72 -29.16 32.79
N ARG A 181 -16.04 -28.51 33.91
CA ARG A 181 -15.04 -27.99 34.87
C ARG A 181 -14.23 -29.08 35.58
N VAL A 182 -14.68 -30.33 35.61
CA VAL A 182 -13.97 -31.42 36.31
C VAL A 182 -13.09 -32.19 35.31
N GLU A 183 -13.67 -32.58 34.18
CA GLU A 183 -12.97 -33.38 33.18
C GLU A 183 -12.00 -32.54 32.34
N GLY A 184 -12.31 -31.27 32.11
CA GLY A 184 -11.38 -30.30 31.51
C GLY A 184 -10.16 -29.98 32.39
N ARG A 185 -10.24 -30.16 33.71
CA ARG A 185 -9.07 -30.04 34.62
C ARG A 185 -8.17 -31.28 34.53
N ARG A 186 -8.76 -32.48 34.64
CA ARG A 186 -8.01 -33.75 34.51
C ARG A 186 -7.32 -33.90 33.15
N SER A 187 -7.95 -33.41 32.08
CA SER A 187 -7.36 -33.35 30.74
C SER A 187 -6.14 -32.42 30.68
N ARG A 188 -6.23 -31.23 31.28
CA ARG A 188 -5.12 -30.28 31.38
C ARG A 188 -3.94 -30.84 32.17
N ASP A 189 -4.19 -31.44 33.34
CA ASP A 189 -3.14 -32.07 34.16
C ASP A 189 -2.37 -33.16 33.39
N LEU A 190 -3.07 -33.92 32.51
CA LEU A 190 -2.44 -34.93 31.66
C LEU A 190 -1.60 -34.33 30.53
N LEU A 191 -2.04 -33.22 29.93
CA LEU A 191 -1.31 -32.51 28.87
C LEU A 191 -0.08 -31.80 29.43
N GLU A 192 -0.19 -31.17 30.61
CA GLU A 192 0.92 -30.54 31.33
C GLU A 192 1.99 -31.56 31.73
N GLY A 193 1.61 -32.83 31.96
CA GLY A 193 2.54 -33.93 32.21
C GLY A 193 3.28 -34.45 30.98
N MET A 194 2.94 -34.01 29.77
CA MET A 194 3.60 -34.42 28.52
C MET A 194 4.73 -33.45 28.14
N LYS A 195 5.87 -33.97 27.67
CA LYS A 195 7.07 -33.15 27.39
C LYS A 195 6.91 -32.17 26.22
N LYS A 196 6.21 -32.56 25.16
CA LYS A 196 5.94 -31.72 23.97
C LYS A 196 4.55 -32.05 23.43
N VAL A 197 3.67 -31.07 23.44
CA VAL A 197 2.32 -31.19 22.87
C VAL A 197 2.08 -30.01 21.92
N MET A 198 1.55 -30.28 20.74
CA MET A 198 1.04 -29.26 19.82
C MET A 198 -0.48 -29.26 19.79
N VAL A 199 -1.05 -28.07 19.71
CA VAL A 199 -2.47 -27.85 19.49
C VAL A 199 -2.69 -27.61 18.02
N CYS A 200 -3.37 -28.52 17.33
CA CYS A 200 -3.83 -28.31 15.96
C CYS A 200 -4.98 -27.30 15.98
N LEU A 201 -4.71 -26.11 15.45
CA LEU A 201 -5.64 -24.98 15.36
C LEU A 201 -6.57 -25.12 14.17
N LYS A 202 -6.06 -25.65 13.06
CA LYS A 202 -6.82 -25.82 11.82
C LYS A 202 -6.30 -26.99 10.99
N VAL A 203 -7.21 -27.66 10.31
CA VAL A 203 -6.92 -28.67 9.30
C VAL A 203 -7.29 -28.09 7.94
N VAL A 204 -6.38 -28.18 6.98
CA VAL A 204 -6.58 -27.70 5.60
C VAL A 204 -6.33 -28.86 4.64
N CYS A 205 -7.29 -29.11 3.75
CA CYS A 205 -7.19 -30.13 2.71
C CYS A 205 -6.92 -29.47 1.36
N ILE A 206 -5.89 -29.94 0.65
CA ILE A 206 -5.51 -29.45 -0.67
C ILE A 206 -5.67 -30.60 -1.68
N HIS A 207 -6.42 -30.36 -2.75
CA HIS A 207 -6.54 -31.29 -3.87
C HIS A 207 -5.58 -30.89 -5.01
N VAL A 208 -4.54 -31.69 -5.23
CA VAL A 208 -3.52 -31.43 -6.27
C VAL A 208 -3.19 -32.73 -6.98
N ASP A 209 -2.78 -32.64 -8.25
CA ASP A 209 -2.20 -33.78 -8.96
C ASP A 209 -0.92 -34.27 -8.25
N ALA A 210 -0.63 -35.57 -8.31
CA ALA A 210 0.50 -36.15 -7.56
C ALA A 210 1.86 -35.57 -7.98
N GLU A 211 2.01 -35.22 -9.26
CA GLU A 211 3.26 -34.73 -9.85
C GLU A 211 3.64 -33.33 -9.31
N PRO A 212 2.77 -32.29 -9.34
CA PRO A 212 3.06 -31.01 -8.68
C PRO A 212 3.28 -31.12 -7.16
N ALA A 213 2.57 -32.02 -6.49
CA ALA A 213 2.76 -32.25 -5.06
C ALA A 213 4.16 -32.82 -4.75
N ILE A 214 4.68 -33.73 -5.59
CA ILE A 214 6.04 -34.27 -5.48
C ILE A 214 7.09 -33.19 -5.78
N GLU A 215 6.90 -32.43 -6.86
CA GLU A 215 7.82 -31.36 -7.26
C GLU A 215 7.92 -30.24 -6.22
N SER A 216 6.82 -29.95 -5.51
CA SER A 216 6.81 -28.95 -4.43
C SER A 216 7.73 -29.31 -3.25
N GLY A 217 8.01 -30.59 -3.05
CA GLY A 217 8.71 -31.10 -1.86
C GLY A 217 7.94 -30.93 -0.55
N LEU A 218 6.69 -30.43 -0.57
CA LEU A 218 5.89 -30.15 0.62
C LEU A 218 5.27 -31.39 1.27
N PHE A 219 5.04 -32.45 0.49
CA PHE A 219 4.45 -33.72 0.93
C PHE A 219 5.46 -34.89 0.84
N GLY A 220 6.73 -34.59 1.12
CA GLY A 220 7.85 -35.54 1.05
C GLY A 220 8.32 -35.81 -0.38
N ARG A 221 9.51 -36.41 -0.51
CA ARG A 221 10.20 -36.61 -1.81
C ARG A 221 9.45 -37.49 -2.82
N LEU A 222 8.56 -38.35 -2.34
CA LEU A 222 7.75 -39.25 -3.16
C LEU A 222 6.25 -38.95 -3.07
N GLY A 223 5.85 -37.82 -2.44
CA GLY A 223 4.44 -37.49 -2.26
C GLY A 223 3.69 -38.44 -1.31
N GLU A 224 4.41 -39.10 -0.40
CA GLU A 224 3.87 -40.11 0.52
C GLU A 224 3.63 -39.58 1.94
N GLU A 225 3.93 -38.31 2.20
CA GLU A 225 3.59 -37.59 3.44
C GLU A 225 2.25 -36.89 3.24
N LEU A 226 1.16 -37.67 3.17
CA LEU A 226 -0.17 -37.14 2.79
C LEU A 226 -0.81 -36.26 3.87
N VAL A 227 -0.28 -36.35 5.09
CA VAL A 227 -0.68 -35.55 6.24
C VAL A 227 0.58 -35.03 6.89
N VAL A 228 0.74 -33.70 6.88
CA VAL A 228 1.91 -33.00 7.45
C VAL A 228 1.47 -32.02 8.52
N MET A 229 2.32 -31.81 9.53
CA MET A 229 2.10 -30.74 10.51
C MET A 229 2.98 -29.54 10.14
N VAL A 230 2.38 -28.35 10.15
CA VAL A 230 3.02 -27.06 9.90
C VAL A 230 2.88 -26.22 11.16
N ASP A 231 3.97 -25.58 11.57
CA ASP A 231 3.94 -24.62 12.68
C ASP A 231 3.11 -23.40 12.25
N ALA A 232 2.17 -22.98 13.09
CA ALA A 232 1.34 -21.81 12.85
C ALA A 232 2.12 -20.49 12.74
N LEU A 233 3.38 -20.46 13.15
CA LEU A 233 4.26 -19.29 13.05
C LEU A 233 5.24 -19.36 11.86
N ASP A 234 5.22 -20.43 11.07
CA ASP A 234 6.06 -20.58 9.88
C ASP A 234 5.33 -20.07 8.64
N ASP A 235 5.22 -18.74 8.54
CA ASP A 235 4.51 -18.04 7.46
C ASP A 235 5.06 -18.42 6.08
N GLN A 236 6.38 -18.59 5.97
CA GLN A 236 7.02 -19.01 4.73
C GLN A 236 6.53 -20.39 4.29
N ARG A 237 6.37 -21.33 5.22
CA ARG A 237 5.86 -22.67 4.94
C ARG A 237 4.38 -22.65 4.57
N VAL A 238 3.56 -21.83 5.25
CA VAL A 238 2.13 -21.68 4.93
C VAL A 238 1.93 -21.06 3.54
N ASP A 239 2.75 -20.08 3.17
CA ASP A 239 2.72 -19.47 1.84
C ASP A 239 3.15 -20.45 0.74
N GLN A 240 4.10 -21.36 1.00
CA GLN A 240 4.42 -22.44 0.05
C GLN A 240 3.21 -23.35 -0.22
N PHE A 241 2.39 -23.67 0.81
CA PHE A 241 1.16 -24.43 0.62
C PHE A 241 0.08 -23.63 -0.13
N ARG A 242 0.01 -22.31 0.12
CA ARG A 242 -0.87 -21.38 -0.62
C ARG A 242 -0.52 -21.38 -2.10
N ASP A 243 0.75 -21.20 -2.44
CA ASP A 243 1.26 -21.22 -3.80
C ASP A 243 0.95 -22.52 -4.54
N LEU A 244 1.17 -23.66 -3.88
CA LEU A 244 0.87 -24.97 -4.45
C LEU A 244 -0.63 -25.12 -4.75
N TRP A 245 -1.49 -24.65 -3.83
CA TRP A 245 -2.94 -24.69 -3.99
C TRP A 245 -3.45 -23.71 -5.05
N GLU A 246 -2.95 -22.48 -5.11
CA GLU A 246 -3.37 -21.49 -6.10
C GLU A 246 -2.97 -21.91 -7.52
N LYS A 247 -1.77 -22.50 -7.68
CA LYS A 247 -1.24 -22.90 -8.99
C LYS A 247 -1.83 -24.22 -9.50
N HIS A 248 -2.07 -25.17 -8.61
CA HIS A 248 -2.39 -26.56 -8.99
C HIS A 248 -3.64 -27.13 -8.32
N GLY A 249 -4.34 -26.35 -7.48
CA GLY A 249 -5.56 -26.73 -6.78
C GLY A 249 -6.80 -26.79 -7.67
N SER A 250 -7.77 -27.63 -7.29
CA SER A 250 -9.06 -27.74 -8.02
C SER A 250 -10.21 -27.00 -7.33
N SER A 251 -11.13 -26.42 -8.12
CA SER A 251 -12.40 -25.88 -7.64
C SER A 251 -13.45 -26.98 -7.37
N PRO A 252 -14.29 -26.88 -6.32
CA PRO A 252 -14.44 -25.76 -5.38
C PRO A 252 -14.00 -26.13 -3.95
N ASP A 253 -12.70 -26.04 -3.64
CA ASP A 253 -12.20 -26.10 -2.25
C ASP A 253 -12.47 -24.80 -1.48
N SER A 254 -13.76 -24.46 -1.32
CA SER A 254 -14.21 -23.22 -0.65
C SER A 254 -13.67 -23.05 0.76
N LEU A 255 -13.39 -24.14 1.48
CA LEU A 255 -12.82 -24.10 2.84
C LEU A 255 -11.34 -23.75 2.84
N THR A 256 -10.60 -24.21 1.83
CA THR A 256 -9.17 -23.93 1.69
C THR A 256 -8.97 -22.52 1.14
N ASP A 257 -9.82 -22.10 0.21
CA ASP A 257 -9.94 -20.72 -0.25
C ASP A 257 -10.27 -19.76 0.91
N ASP A 258 -11.30 -20.07 1.71
CA ASP A 258 -11.66 -19.27 2.89
C ASP A 258 -10.52 -19.20 3.92
N PHE A 259 -9.80 -20.31 4.12
CA PHE A 259 -8.63 -20.35 4.98
C PHE A 259 -7.53 -19.38 4.49
N PHE A 260 -7.09 -19.48 3.23
CA PHE A 260 -6.02 -18.63 2.70
C PHE A 260 -6.44 -17.16 2.55
N LYS A 261 -7.73 -16.87 2.31
CA LYS A 261 -8.27 -15.51 2.35
C LYS A 261 -8.24 -14.88 3.73
N ARG A 262 -8.37 -15.69 4.79
CA ARG A 262 -8.35 -15.22 6.19
C ARG A 262 -6.95 -15.20 6.78
N TYR A 263 -6.04 -16.04 6.30
CA TYR A 263 -4.66 -16.12 6.74
C TYR A 263 -3.84 -14.94 6.17
N SER A 264 -3.73 -13.86 6.96
CA SER A 264 -2.90 -12.67 6.68
C SER A 264 -2.08 -12.33 7.93
N PRO A 265 -0.74 -12.35 7.89
CA PRO A 265 0.09 -12.21 9.10
C PRO A 265 -0.03 -10.82 9.76
N TYR A 266 -0.40 -9.79 9.01
CA TYR A 266 -0.65 -8.44 9.52
C TYR A 266 -1.61 -7.75 8.55
N ARG A 267 -2.90 -7.64 8.90
CA ARG A 267 -3.79 -6.73 8.17
C ARG A 267 -3.33 -5.30 8.39
N THR A 268 -3.08 -4.60 7.29
CA THR A 268 -3.12 -3.14 7.24
C THR A 268 -4.31 -2.61 8.00
N HIS A 269 -4.09 -1.56 8.79
CA HIS A 269 -5.12 -0.55 9.01
C HIS A 269 -5.40 0.14 7.68
N ASN A 270 -6.11 -0.56 6.79
CA ASN A 270 -6.73 0.05 5.63
C ASN A 270 -7.84 1.00 6.12
N VAL A 271 -8.17 1.95 5.26
CA VAL A 271 -9.11 3.05 5.53
C VAL A 271 -10.56 2.57 5.64
N LYS A 272 -10.82 1.28 5.39
CA LYS A 272 -11.96 0.61 6.00
C LYS A 272 -11.80 0.69 7.52
N ASN A 273 -12.78 1.36 8.12
CA ASN A 273 -13.18 1.26 9.51
C ASN A 273 -13.18 -0.23 9.96
N ASP A 274 -12.04 -0.85 10.21
CA ASP A 274 -11.94 -2.30 10.47
C ASP A 274 -12.45 -2.67 11.88
N ASP A 275 -13.00 -1.67 12.58
CA ASP A 275 -13.85 -1.87 13.73
C ASP A 275 -15.26 -2.26 13.28
N GLY A 276 -15.45 -3.57 13.09
CA GLY A 276 -16.76 -4.13 12.75
C GLY A 276 -17.86 -3.79 13.75
N PHE A 277 -17.53 -3.44 15.00
CA PHE A 277 -18.52 -3.00 15.97
C PHE A 277 -19.04 -1.59 15.66
N ILE A 278 -18.15 -0.62 15.38
CA ILE A 278 -18.58 0.73 15.00
C ILE A 278 -19.39 0.71 13.70
N ASN A 279 -18.93 -0.04 12.69
CA ASN A 279 -19.66 -0.17 11.43
C ASN A 279 -21.03 -0.82 11.60
N GLY A 280 -21.14 -1.80 12.52
CA GLY A 280 -22.43 -2.42 12.86
C GLY A 280 -23.42 -1.46 13.52
N LEU A 281 -22.97 -0.28 13.97
CA LEU A 281 -23.82 0.78 14.50
C LEU A 281 -24.16 1.87 13.48
N ALA A 282 -23.64 1.78 12.25
CA ALA A 282 -23.95 2.74 11.20
C ALA A 282 -25.44 2.66 10.83
N VAL A 283 -26.08 3.83 10.79
CA VAL A 283 -27.49 3.99 10.42
C VAL A 283 -27.54 4.64 9.05
N ALA A 284 -28.44 4.15 8.20
CA ALA A 284 -28.67 4.70 6.88
C ALA A 284 -29.75 5.78 6.92
N TYR A 285 -29.41 6.96 6.41
CA TYR A 285 -30.28 8.14 6.30
C TYR A 285 -30.57 8.44 4.83
N ASP A 286 -31.57 9.29 4.58
CA ASP A 286 -31.94 9.75 3.23
C ASP A 286 -31.13 11.00 2.86
N VAL A 287 -30.59 11.04 1.64
CA VAL A 287 -29.75 12.16 1.16
C VAL A 287 -30.51 13.49 1.12
N SER A 288 -31.84 13.48 1.04
CA SER A 288 -32.65 14.71 1.14
C SER A 288 -32.42 15.51 2.43
N GLN A 289 -31.93 14.86 3.49
CA GLN A 289 -31.56 15.54 4.75
C GLN A 289 -30.30 16.42 4.61
N LEU A 290 -29.46 16.18 3.59
CA LEU A 290 -28.27 16.98 3.28
C LEU A 290 -28.56 18.14 2.33
N LYS A 291 -29.78 18.21 1.78
CA LYS A 291 -30.19 19.26 0.86
C LYS A 291 -30.04 20.64 1.50
N GLU A 292 -29.50 21.60 0.77
CA GLU A 292 -29.24 22.99 1.19
C GLU A 292 -28.32 23.12 2.42
N ASN A 293 -27.65 22.04 2.83
CA ASN A 293 -26.71 22.05 3.94
C ASN A 293 -25.25 22.12 3.47
N VAL A 294 -24.41 22.70 4.33
CA VAL A 294 -22.96 22.64 4.21
C VAL A 294 -22.46 21.44 5.00
N VAL A 295 -21.70 20.56 4.35
CA VAL A 295 -21.07 19.40 4.99
C VAL A 295 -19.58 19.69 5.16
N ALA A 296 -19.08 19.67 6.40
CA ALA A 296 -17.64 19.76 6.63
C ALA A 296 -16.99 18.40 6.35
N VAL A 297 -16.10 18.34 5.35
CA VAL A 297 -15.53 17.09 4.83
C VAL A 297 -14.02 17.07 5.07
N ASP A 298 -13.51 16.01 5.70
CA ASP A 298 -12.08 15.75 5.75
C ASP A 298 -11.56 15.42 4.35
N ALA A 299 -10.66 16.26 3.81
CA ALA A 299 -10.19 16.15 2.44
C ALA A 299 -9.35 14.89 2.19
N THR A 300 -8.54 14.46 3.17
CA THR A 300 -7.74 13.22 3.06
C THR A 300 -8.64 12.01 2.96
N TYR A 301 -9.67 11.97 3.80
CA TYR A 301 -10.67 10.90 3.81
C TYR A 301 -11.45 10.86 2.50
N TYR A 302 -11.90 12.02 2.00
CA TYR A 302 -12.60 12.12 0.72
C TYR A 302 -11.77 11.61 -0.47
N LEU A 303 -10.51 12.04 -0.57
CA LEU A 303 -9.61 11.59 -1.64
C LEU A 303 -9.38 10.07 -1.60
N ARG A 304 -9.26 9.49 -0.40
CA ARG A 304 -9.13 8.04 -0.22
C ARG A 304 -10.38 7.30 -0.67
N LEU A 305 -11.57 7.76 -0.29
CA LEU A 305 -12.82 7.15 -0.74
C LEU A 305 -12.96 7.16 -2.27
N ILE A 306 -12.61 8.27 -2.91
CA ILE A 306 -12.61 8.33 -4.38
C ILE A 306 -11.63 7.31 -4.95
N LEU A 307 -10.38 7.26 -4.46
CA LEU A 307 -9.38 6.34 -4.98
C LEU A 307 -9.78 4.86 -4.81
N GLU A 308 -10.40 4.51 -3.68
CA GLU A 308 -10.89 3.16 -3.42
C GLU A 308 -12.07 2.80 -4.36
N ASN A 309 -12.96 3.76 -4.63
CA ASN A 309 -14.10 3.58 -5.52
C ASN A 309 -13.71 3.54 -7.01
N THR A 310 -12.56 4.11 -7.39
CA THR A 310 -12.13 4.12 -8.80
C THR A 310 -11.45 2.84 -9.24
N HIS A 311 -11.04 1.98 -8.31
CA HIS A 311 -10.27 0.77 -8.59
C HIS A 311 -9.08 1.06 -9.51
N GLU A 312 -8.23 2.04 -9.16
CA GLU A 312 -6.91 2.22 -9.78
C GLU A 312 -5.84 1.43 -9.00
N PRO A 313 -5.66 0.11 -9.23
CA PRO A 313 -4.79 -0.71 -8.40
C PRO A 313 -3.31 -0.36 -8.53
N LEU A 314 -2.89 0.23 -9.66
CA LEU A 314 -1.47 0.43 -10.00
C LEU A 314 -0.90 1.79 -9.56
N VAL A 315 -1.64 2.57 -8.75
CA VAL A 315 -1.23 3.91 -8.30
C VAL A 315 0.11 3.90 -7.58
N SER A 316 0.36 2.87 -6.76
CA SER A 316 1.62 2.67 -6.06
C SER A 316 2.77 2.27 -7.00
N ALA A 317 2.45 1.56 -8.10
CA ALA A 317 3.42 1.11 -9.09
C ALA A 317 3.81 2.18 -10.12
N THR A 318 2.90 3.10 -10.42
CA THR A 318 3.13 4.20 -11.38
C THR A 318 3.67 5.46 -10.72
N GLY A 319 3.50 5.61 -9.41
CA GLY A 319 3.94 6.79 -8.66
C GLY A 319 2.88 7.88 -8.50
N GLY A 320 1.63 7.62 -8.93
CA GLY A 320 0.51 8.54 -8.77
C GLY A 320 -0.70 8.16 -9.63
N PRO A 321 -1.91 8.61 -9.23
CA PRO A 321 -3.14 8.29 -9.93
C PRO A 321 -3.24 9.04 -11.27
N LEU A 322 -3.93 8.45 -12.25
CA LEU A 322 -4.16 9.08 -13.55
C LEU A 322 -5.58 9.59 -13.72
N ALA A 323 -6.58 8.97 -13.10
CA ALA A 323 -7.99 9.35 -13.26
C ALA A 323 -8.54 10.20 -12.10
N LEU A 324 -7.77 10.44 -11.04
CA LEU A 324 -8.28 11.07 -9.82
C LEU A 324 -8.87 12.47 -10.04
N GLU A 325 -8.29 13.30 -10.92
CA GLU A 325 -8.81 14.63 -11.25
C GLU A 325 -10.24 14.55 -11.82
N ASP A 326 -10.44 13.77 -12.88
CA ASP A 326 -11.75 13.63 -13.54
C ASP A 326 -12.80 13.01 -12.60
N ARG A 327 -12.37 12.21 -11.64
CA ARG A 327 -13.24 11.53 -10.67
C ARG A 327 -13.72 12.45 -9.57
N ILE A 328 -12.83 13.31 -9.10
CA ILE A 328 -13.20 14.39 -8.20
C ILE A 328 -14.21 15.30 -8.90
N GLU A 329 -13.94 15.71 -10.15
CA GLU A 329 -14.86 16.55 -10.92
C GLU A 329 -16.24 15.89 -11.06
N ALA A 330 -16.28 14.63 -11.49
CA ALA A 330 -17.52 13.87 -11.65
C ALA A 330 -18.26 13.62 -10.32
N ASP A 331 -17.55 13.46 -9.21
CA ASP A 331 -18.18 13.30 -7.90
C ASP A 331 -18.74 14.63 -7.37
N LEU A 332 -17.98 15.73 -7.49
CA LEU A 332 -18.43 17.08 -7.13
C LEU A 332 -19.67 17.53 -7.95
N ASP A 333 -19.85 17.02 -9.17
CA ASP A 333 -21.08 17.21 -9.94
C ASP A 333 -22.30 16.58 -9.24
N LYS A 334 -22.13 15.44 -8.57
CA LYS A 334 -23.19 14.80 -7.78
C LYS A 334 -23.53 15.62 -6.54
N TRP A 335 -22.53 16.17 -5.84
CA TRP A 335 -22.76 17.09 -4.72
C TRP A 335 -23.63 18.28 -5.15
N LYS A 336 -23.26 18.91 -6.26
CA LYS A 336 -24.00 20.02 -6.85
C LYS A 336 -25.41 19.63 -7.29
N ALA A 337 -25.57 18.46 -7.92
CA ALA A 337 -26.88 17.97 -8.38
C ALA A 337 -27.87 17.69 -7.23
N ASN A 338 -27.37 17.50 -6.01
CA ASN A 338 -28.18 17.25 -4.81
C ASN A 338 -28.32 18.49 -3.92
N ASP A 339 -27.99 19.68 -4.42
CA ASP A 339 -28.01 20.96 -3.68
C ASP A 339 -27.26 20.90 -2.33
N CYS A 340 -26.16 20.14 -2.27
CA CYS A 340 -25.35 19.94 -1.08
C CYS A 340 -23.96 20.57 -1.27
N THR A 341 -23.50 21.39 -0.32
CA THR A 341 -22.24 22.13 -0.46
C THR A 341 -21.16 21.51 0.42
N PRO A 342 -20.11 20.90 -0.15
CA PRO A 342 -18.98 20.43 0.65
C PRO A 342 -18.06 21.59 1.04
N LEU A 343 -17.68 21.65 2.33
CA LEU A 343 -16.62 22.48 2.86
C LEU A 343 -15.43 21.58 3.20
N PHE A 344 -14.41 21.58 2.35
CA PHE A 344 -13.26 20.69 2.53
C PHE A 344 -12.25 21.25 3.53
N ILE A 345 -11.86 20.41 4.48
CA ILE A 345 -10.83 20.70 5.47
C ILE A 345 -9.62 19.80 5.19
N PHE A 346 -8.49 20.41 4.83
CA PHE A 346 -7.24 19.69 4.55
C PHE A 346 -6.42 19.53 5.82
N ASP A 347 -5.57 18.50 5.91
CA ASP A 347 -4.58 18.47 6.99
C ASP A 347 -3.50 19.55 6.77
N GLY A 348 -3.11 20.20 7.86
CA GLY A 348 -1.98 21.13 7.95
C GLY A 348 -0.70 20.42 8.40
N CYS A 349 -0.05 20.94 9.44
CA CYS A 349 1.18 20.34 9.96
C CYS A 349 0.90 18.98 10.64
N PRO A 350 1.80 17.98 10.52
CA PRO A 350 1.66 16.72 11.24
C PRO A 350 1.71 16.96 12.75
N VAL A 351 1.00 16.14 13.52
CA VAL A 351 1.10 16.16 14.99
C VAL A 351 2.20 15.22 15.49
N LYS A 352 2.59 15.36 16.77
CA LYS A 352 3.60 14.47 17.37
C LYS A 352 3.19 12.99 17.22
N GLY A 353 4.10 12.18 16.71
CA GLY A 353 3.89 10.73 16.48
C GLY A 353 3.42 10.37 15.07
N GLN A 354 2.80 11.29 14.33
CA GLN A 354 2.26 11.02 12.99
C GLN A 354 3.35 10.63 11.97
N ASP A 355 4.47 11.34 11.97
CA ASP A 355 5.61 11.06 11.08
C ASP A 355 6.23 9.68 11.33
N GLU A 356 6.31 9.26 12.59
CA GLU A 356 6.86 7.96 12.99
C GLU A 356 5.97 6.83 12.47
N LEU A 357 4.66 6.94 12.66
CA LEU A 357 3.71 5.98 12.10
C LEU A 357 3.66 6.00 10.58
N SER A 358 3.83 7.18 9.96
CA SER A 358 3.90 7.30 8.50
C SER A 358 5.12 6.58 7.92
N ILE A 359 6.22 6.47 8.69
CA ILE A 359 7.38 5.65 8.34
C ILE A 359 7.03 4.16 8.49
N GLU A 360 6.45 3.75 9.61
CA GLU A 360 6.09 2.34 9.86
C GLU A 360 5.11 1.82 8.80
N GLN A 361 4.05 2.57 8.53
CA GLN A 361 3.05 2.26 7.50
C GLN A 361 3.66 2.22 6.10
N GLY A 362 4.54 3.17 5.77
CA GLY A 362 5.22 3.17 4.47
C GLY A 362 6.15 1.98 4.29
N ARG A 363 6.93 1.61 5.32
CA ARG A 363 7.79 0.40 5.27
C ARG A 363 6.96 -0.87 5.11
N TYR A 364 5.86 -0.97 5.85
CA TYR A 364 4.93 -2.08 5.73
C TYR A 364 4.32 -2.16 4.32
N ALA A 365 3.89 -1.03 3.76
CA ALA A 365 3.32 -0.99 2.42
C ALA A 365 4.35 -1.37 1.35
N ASN A 366 5.61 -0.95 1.53
CA ASN A 366 6.72 -1.33 0.66
C ASN A 366 6.91 -2.86 0.61
N ASN A 367 6.90 -3.54 1.77
CA ASN A 367 6.97 -5.00 1.82
C ASN A 367 5.82 -5.67 1.03
N GLY A 368 4.61 -5.12 1.13
CA GLY A 368 3.46 -5.60 0.37
C GLY A 368 3.63 -5.40 -1.13
N THR A 369 4.05 -4.21 -1.55
CA THR A 369 4.30 -3.92 -2.96
C THR A 369 5.51 -4.66 -3.54
N ASP A 370 6.52 -4.99 -2.73
CA ASP A 370 7.67 -5.79 -3.15
C ASP A 370 7.23 -7.18 -3.60
N HIS A 371 6.33 -7.82 -2.86
CA HIS A 371 5.71 -9.06 -3.29
C HIS A 371 4.89 -8.88 -4.58
N ALA A 372 4.18 -7.76 -4.75
CA ALA A 372 3.48 -7.45 -6.01
C ALA A 372 4.46 -7.31 -7.19
N TRP A 373 5.65 -6.73 -6.97
CA TRP A 373 6.73 -6.67 -7.96
C TRP A 373 7.28 -8.06 -8.29
N ASP A 374 7.46 -8.95 -7.31
CA ASP A 374 7.90 -10.33 -7.53
C ASP A 374 6.88 -11.12 -8.37
N LEU A 375 5.59 -10.97 -8.09
CA LEU A 375 4.51 -11.54 -8.90
C LEU A 375 4.55 -11.01 -10.34
N TYR A 376 4.79 -9.71 -10.52
CA TYR A 376 4.93 -9.09 -11.83
C TYR A 376 6.11 -9.67 -12.62
N SER A 377 7.28 -9.77 -11.98
CA SER A 377 8.49 -10.35 -12.57
C SER A 377 8.34 -11.83 -12.93
N ASN A 378 7.48 -12.58 -12.22
CA ASN A 378 7.14 -13.97 -12.51
C ASN A 378 6.00 -14.13 -13.54
N ALA A 379 5.66 -13.09 -14.29
CA ALA A 379 4.59 -13.05 -15.29
C ALA A 379 3.17 -13.36 -14.74
N GLN A 380 2.95 -13.16 -13.44
CA GLN A 380 1.64 -13.31 -12.78
C GLN A 380 0.90 -11.97 -12.72
N ALA A 381 0.57 -11.42 -13.87
CA ALA A 381 0.06 -10.06 -14.00
C ALA A 381 -1.22 -9.80 -13.16
N GLN A 382 -2.20 -10.70 -13.20
CA GLN A 382 -3.47 -10.50 -12.49
C GLN A 382 -3.30 -10.50 -10.96
N SER A 383 -2.49 -11.42 -10.44
CA SER A 383 -2.19 -11.50 -9.00
C SER A 383 -1.41 -10.27 -8.54
N SER A 384 -0.44 -9.83 -9.36
CA SER A 384 0.33 -8.61 -9.10
C SER A 384 -0.54 -7.36 -9.05
N VAL A 385 -1.42 -7.15 -10.04
CA VAL A 385 -2.39 -6.03 -10.06
C VAL A 385 -3.30 -6.07 -8.83
N THR A 386 -3.83 -7.25 -8.49
CA THR A 386 -4.68 -7.41 -7.31
C THR A 386 -3.92 -7.04 -6.04
N ASN A 387 -2.67 -7.47 -5.92
CA ASN A 387 -1.83 -7.20 -4.76
C ASN A 387 -1.46 -5.70 -4.66
N PHE A 388 -1.06 -5.05 -5.76
CA PHE A 388 -0.87 -3.60 -5.77
C PHE A 388 -2.12 -2.85 -5.31
N GLY A 389 -3.31 -3.31 -5.72
CA GLY A 389 -4.58 -2.75 -5.27
C GLY A 389 -4.83 -2.86 -3.76
N LEU A 390 -4.35 -3.92 -3.10
CA LEU A 390 -4.43 -4.07 -1.63
C LEU A 390 -3.59 -3.02 -0.89
N PHE A 391 -2.50 -2.57 -1.52
CA PHE A 391 -1.55 -1.59 -0.99
C PHE A 391 -1.61 -0.25 -1.75
N ALA A 392 -2.73 0.09 -2.40
CA ALA A 392 -2.90 1.37 -3.08
C ALA A 392 -2.78 2.57 -2.12
N SER A 393 -3.08 2.35 -0.83
CA SER A 393 -2.90 3.32 0.26
C SER A 393 -1.44 3.69 0.55
N ALA A 394 -0.46 3.01 -0.06
CA ALA A 394 0.93 3.43 -0.05
C ALA A 394 1.11 4.85 -0.63
N TYR A 395 0.25 5.22 -1.58
CA TYR A 395 0.24 6.57 -2.14
C TYR A 395 -0.38 7.56 -1.15
N ARG A 396 0.40 8.59 -0.80
CA ARG A 396 0.00 9.65 0.13
C ARG A 396 -0.86 10.71 -0.55
N MET A 397 -2.10 10.85 -0.10
CA MET A 397 -3.07 11.81 -0.66
C MET A 397 -2.65 13.27 -0.48
N GLU A 398 -1.82 13.55 0.53
CA GLU A 398 -1.26 14.88 0.81
C GLU A 398 -0.48 15.42 -0.39
N ARG A 399 0.11 14.54 -1.21
CA ARG A 399 0.78 14.95 -2.47
C ARG A 399 -0.17 15.54 -3.49
N PHE A 400 -1.46 15.18 -3.42
CA PHE A 400 -2.49 15.62 -4.34
C PHE A 400 -3.24 16.87 -3.87
N TYR A 401 -2.97 17.36 -2.65
CA TYR A 401 -3.64 18.54 -2.10
C TYR A 401 -3.61 19.78 -3.00
N PRO A 402 -2.46 20.20 -3.57
CA PRO A 402 -2.43 21.41 -4.41
C PRO A 402 -3.35 21.29 -5.62
N THR A 403 -3.38 20.11 -6.26
CA THR A 403 -4.27 19.81 -7.39
C THR A 403 -5.73 19.88 -6.96
N PHE A 404 -6.09 19.24 -5.85
CA PHE A 404 -7.47 19.24 -5.35
C PHE A 404 -7.94 20.64 -4.95
N GLN A 405 -7.11 21.41 -4.25
CA GLN A 405 -7.40 22.81 -3.93
C GLN A 405 -7.62 23.66 -5.19
N GLY A 406 -6.86 23.40 -6.26
CA GLY A 406 -7.05 24.02 -7.57
C GLY A 406 -8.41 23.71 -8.20
N ILE A 407 -8.86 22.46 -8.12
CA ILE A 407 -10.20 22.04 -8.60
C ILE A 407 -11.29 22.77 -7.80
N LEU A 408 -11.19 22.78 -6.47
CA LEU A 408 -12.16 23.45 -5.60
C LEU A 408 -12.28 24.94 -5.92
N ARG A 409 -11.16 25.64 -6.12
CA ARG A 409 -11.15 27.07 -6.50
C ARG A 409 -11.79 27.33 -7.85
N LYS A 410 -11.50 26.50 -8.87
CA LYS A 410 -12.15 26.61 -10.19
C LYS A 410 -13.67 26.45 -10.12
N ARG A 411 -14.15 25.67 -9.15
CA ARG A 411 -15.58 25.46 -8.87
C ARG A 411 -16.17 26.45 -7.86
N GLU A 412 -15.42 27.46 -7.42
CA GLU A 412 -15.83 28.44 -6.40
C GLU A 412 -16.21 27.79 -5.05
N LEU A 413 -15.67 26.60 -4.76
CA LEU A 413 -15.84 25.91 -3.48
C LEU A 413 -14.80 26.39 -2.47
N HIS A 414 -15.25 26.52 -1.22
CA HIS A 414 -14.40 26.91 -0.11
C HIS A 414 -13.65 25.72 0.47
N PHE A 415 -12.42 25.97 0.91
CA PHE A 415 -11.65 25.04 1.72
C PHE A 415 -10.91 25.80 2.82
N LEU A 416 -10.44 25.05 3.83
CA LEU A 416 -9.65 25.57 4.93
C LEU A 416 -8.51 24.60 5.27
N VAL A 417 -7.35 25.15 5.64
CA VAL A 417 -6.20 24.37 6.14
C VAL A 417 -5.92 24.82 7.59
N PRO A 418 -6.22 23.99 8.61
CA PRO A 418 -5.95 24.32 9.99
C PRO A 418 -4.44 24.19 10.29
N PRO A 419 -3.98 24.67 11.46
CA PRO A 419 -2.58 24.53 11.88
C PRO A 419 -2.06 23.09 11.85
N PHE A 420 -2.90 22.14 12.28
CA PHE A 420 -2.56 20.72 12.37
C PHE A 420 -3.62 19.85 11.69
N LYS A 421 -4.44 19.12 12.43
CA LYS A 421 -5.35 18.10 11.86
C LYS A 421 -6.69 18.67 11.39
N ALA A 422 -7.18 18.19 10.24
CA ALA A 422 -8.51 18.50 9.72
C ALA A 422 -9.63 18.09 10.69
N VAL A 423 -9.50 16.90 11.29
CA VAL A 423 -10.49 16.36 12.24
C VAL A 423 -10.70 17.26 13.47
N ALA A 424 -9.65 17.94 13.94
CA ALA A 424 -9.74 18.88 15.06
C ALA A 424 -10.56 20.12 14.69
N GLN A 425 -10.37 20.64 13.47
CA GLN A 425 -11.11 21.79 12.98
C GLN A 425 -12.58 21.45 12.70
N ILE A 426 -12.86 20.29 12.11
CA ILE A 426 -14.23 19.81 11.90
C ILE A 426 -14.94 19.63 13.24
N ALA A 427 -14.24 19.12 14.26
CA ALA A 427 -14.80 19.00 15.60
C ALA A 427 -15.13 20.36 16.24
N TYR A 428 -14.27 21.38 16.04
CA TYR A 428 -14.59 22.75 16.41
C TYR A 428 -15.89 23.23 15.74
N PHE A 429 -16.03 23.04 14.43
CA PHE A 429 -17.25 23.44 13.71
C PHE A 429 -18.50 22.71 14.20
N SER A 430 -18.41 21.41 14.48
CA SER A 430 -19.50 20.63 15.07
C SER A 430 -19.92 21.17 16.45
N ASN A 431 -18.95 21.63 17.24
CA ASN A 431 -19.20 22.06 18.61
C ASN A 431 -19.79 23.48 18.72
N LEU A 432 -19.60 24.34 17.72
CA LEU A 432 -20.18 25.70 17.67
C LEU A 432 -21.70 25.73 17.81
N SER A 433 -22.37 24.66 17.37
CA SER A 433 -23.83 24.51 17.50
C SER A 433 -24.31 24.68 18.94
N LYS A 434 -23.48 24.33 19.95
CA LYS A 434 -23.80 24.53 21.37
C LYS A 434 -23.80 26.00 21.80
N SER A 435 -22.99 26.85 21.17
CA SER A 435 -22.95 28.29 21.43
C SER A 435 -23.97 29.07 20.60
N GLY A 436 -24.80 28.39 19.79
CA GLY A 436 -25.82 29.01 18.95
C GLY A 436 -25.31 29.47 17.58
N GLU A 437 -24.07 29.12 17.21
CA GLU A 437 -23.47 29.42 15.91
C GLU A 437 -23.40 28.14 15.07
N THR A 438 -23.76 28.20 13.78
CA THR A 438 -23.74 27.03 12.90
C THR A 438 -22.94 27.35 11.64
N VAL A 439 -21.84 26.63 11.42
CA VAL A 439 -20.99 26.75 10.22
C VAL A 439 -21.28 25.62 9.22
N CYS A 440 -21.53 24.42 9.72
CA CYS A 440 -21.90 23.24 8.92
C CYS A 440 -23.10 22.54 9.55
N GLY A 441 -23.92 21.90 8.71
CA GLY A 441 -25.08 21.11 9.15
C GLY A 441 -24.78 19.60 9.30
N ALA A 442 -23.65 19.14 8.77
CA ALA A 442 -23.19 17.76 8.91
C ALA A 442 -21.67 17.67 8.80
N ILE A 443 -21.11 16.54 9.24
CA ILE A 443 -19.68 16.26 9.19
C ILE A 443 -19.40 14.91 8.53
N MET A 444 -18.34 14.83 7.74
CA MET A 444 -17.88 13.64 7.05
C MET A 444 -16.37 13.49 7.21
N GLY A 445 -15.91 12.30 7.60
CA GLY A 445 -14.48 12.08 7.82
C GLY A 445 -14.15 10.74 8.46
N PRO A 446 -12.89 10.54 8.87
CA PRO A 446 -12.44 9.29 9.45
C PRO A 446 -12.98 9.12 10.88
N ARG A 447 -12.96 7.88 11.39
CA ARG A 447 -13.34 7.55 12.79
C ARG A 447 -12.57 8.35 13.85
N GLU A 448 -11.41 8.90 13.50
CA GLU A 448 -10.60 9.75 14.38
C GLU A 448 -11.40 10.97 14.88
N LEU A 449 -12.43 11.43 14.15
CA LEU A 449 -13.38 12.45 14.61
C LEU A 449 -14.11 12.08 15.90
N LEU A 450 -14.33 10.79 16.16
CA LEU A 450 -14.99 10.32 17.39
C LEU A 450 -14.15 10.54 18.65
N LEU A 451 -12.85 10.85 18.51
CA LEU A 451 -11.99 11.25 19.63
C LEU A 451 -12.37 12.62 20.19
N TYR A 452 -12.98 13.47 19.37
CA TYR A 452 -13.23 14.86 19.68
C TYR A 452 -14.66 15.10 20.18
N PRO A 453 -14.95 16.24 20.82
CA PRO A 453 -16.28 16.57 21.33
C PRO A 453 -17.25 17.01 20.22
N ILE A 454 -17.55 16.11 19.29
CA ILE A 454 -18.54 16.32 18.21
C ILE A 454 -19.98 16.16 18.71
N ASN A 455 -20.92 16.88 18.10
CA ASN A 455 -22.36 16.80 18.39
C ASN A 455 -23.16 16.21 17.23
N ASP A 456 -22.59 16.22 16.03
CA ASP A 456 -23.25 15.73 14.81
C ASP A 456 -23.04 14.23 14.62
N VAL A 457 -23.83 13.64 13.72
CA VAL A 457 -23.58 12.29 13.23
C VAL A 457 -22.41 12.32 12.24
N LEU A 458 -21.50 11.35 12.35
CA LEU A 458 -20.35 11.20 11.48
C LEU A 458 -20.76 10.44 10.22
N ILE A 459 -20.81 11.11 9.08
CA ILE A 459 -21.05 10.48 7.77
C ILE A 459 -19.80 9.68 7.38
N GLN A 460 -20.00 8.39 7.09
CA GLN A 460 -18.96 7.49 6.61
C GLN A 460 -18.93 7.44 5.07
N GLU A 461 -20.09 7.35 4.43
CA GLU A 461 -20.21 7.23 2.99
C GLU A 461 -21.53 7.83 2.51
N VAL A 462 -21.53 8.41 1.31
CA VAL A 462 -22.73 8.91 0.63
C VAL A 462 -22.90 8.15 -0.69
N ASP A 463 -24.00 7.41 -0.80
CA ASP A 463 -24.42 6.77 -2.03
C ASP A 463 -25.49 7.62 -2.72
N TRP A 464 -25.00 8.50 -3.59
CA TRP A 464 -25.84 9.38 -4.42
C TRP A 464 -26.80 8.59 -5.33
N SER A 465 -26.44 7.36 -5.74
CA SER A 465 -27.23 6.57 -6.69
C SER A 465 -28.48 5.99 -6.04
N ASN A 466 -28.34 5.54 -4.79
CA ASN A 466 -29.44 5.00 -4.00
C ASN A 466 -30.13 6.03 -3.10
N ASN A 467 -29.76 7.31 -3.20
CA ASN A 467 -30.28 8.41 -2.38
C ASN A 467 -30.12 8.18 -0.86
N ARG A 468 -29.00 7.56 -0.43
CA ARG A 468 -28.76 7.23 0.99
C ARG A 468 -27.34 7.56 1.42
N PHE A 469 -27.17 7.88 2.71
CA PHE A 469 -25.85 7.97 3.32
C PHE A 469 -25.79 7.18 4.63
N LEU A 470 -24.61 6.67 4.96
CA LEU A 470 -24.35 5.93 6.19
C LEU A 470 -23.66 6.84 7.21
N ALA A 471 -24.17 6.86 8.45
CA ALA A 471 -23.60 7.68 9.51
C ALA A 471 -23.62 6.99 10.88
N VAL A 472 -22.66 7.37 11.73
CA VAL A 472 -22.49 6.85 13.09
C VAL A 472 -22.61 8.00 14.09
N SER A 473 -23.36 7.78 15.19
CA SER A 473 -23.46 8.74 16.29
C SER A 473 -22.52 8.38 17.44
N LYS A 474 -21.75 9.36 17.93
CA LYS A 474 -20.88 9.21 19.11
C LYS A 474 -21.70 8.90 20.38
N ASP A 475 -22.88 9.50 20.52
CA ASP A 475 -23.76 9.24 21.66
C ASP A 475 -24.35 7.82 21.61
N THR A 476 -24.76 7.35 20.43
CA THR A 476 -25.17 5.95 20.26
C THR A 476 -24.05 5.00 20.65
N LEU A 477 -22.81 5.29 20.25
CA LEU A 477 -21.64 4.49 20.61
C LEU A 477 -21.42 4.44 22.13
N LYS A 478 -21.49 5.59 22.82
CA LYS A 478 -21.42 5.68 24.29
C LYS A 478 -22.52 4.87 24.98
N HIS A 479 -23.76 4.98 24.49
CA HIS A 479 -24.89 4.25 25.04
C HIS A 479 -24.75 2.73 24.86
N GLN A 480 -24.37 2.27 23.67
CA GLN A 480 -24.19 0.85 23.37
C GLN A 480 -23.02 0.24 24.14
N LEU A 481 -21.95 1.01 24.34
CA LEU A 481 -20.81 0.58 25.13
C LEU A 481 -21.02 0.75 26.63
N ASN A 482 -22.01 1.54 27.09
CA ASN A 482 -22.22 1.92 28.49
C ASN A 482 -20.94 2.50 29.15
N VAL A 483 -20.41 3.56 28.54
CA VAL A 483 -19.21 4.28 28.98
C VAL A 483 -19.41 5.80 28.91
N ASP A 484 -18.60 6.54 29.65
CA ASP A 484 -18.50 7.99 29.50
C ASP A 484 -17.59 8.36 28.31
N ASP A 485 -17.53 9.67 28.02
CA ASP A 485 -16.72 10.17 26.90
C ASP A 485 -15.22 9.90 27.12
N SER A 486 -14.75 10.05 28.36
CA SER A 486 -13.34 9.86 28.69
C SER A 486 -12.86 8.43 28.38
N ILE A 487 -13.60 7.41 28.85
CA ILE A 487 -13.29 6.00 28.62
C ILE A 487 -13.43 5.66 27.13
N LEU A 488 -14.40 6.25 26.43
CA LEU A 488 -14.54 6.05 24.99
C LEU A 488 -13.31 6.56 24.23
N VAL A 489 -12.85 7.78 24.52
CA VAL A 489 -11.66 8.37 23.89
C VAL A 489 -10.43 7.52 24.19
N ASP A 490 -10.26 7.06 25.43
CA ASP A 490 -9.16 6.14 25.79
C ASP A 490 -9.23 4.82 25.01
N ALA A 491 -10.42 4.23 24.91
CA ALA A 491 -10.64 3.00 24.16
C ALA A 491 -10.30 3.18 22.68
N LEU A 492 -10.77 4.26 22.05
CA LEU A 492 -10.49 4.61 20.66
C LEU A 492 -8.99 4.84 20.42
N LEU A 493 -8.30 5.59 21.29
CA LEU A 493 -6.84 5.76 21.22
C LEU A 493 -6.11 4.41 21.29
N MET A 494 -6.54 3.50 22.16
CA MET A 494 -5.94 2.17 22.25
C MET A 494 -6.16 1.31 20.99
N THR A 495 -7.15 1.61 20.13
CA THR A 495 -7.34 0.93 18.83
C THR A 495 -6.39 1.43 17.74
N GLY A 496 -5.62 2.50 18.00
CA GLY A 496 -4.70 3.11 17.06
C GLY A 496 -5.31 4.24 16.23
N THR A 497 -4.52 5.28 16.00
CA THR A 497 -4.86 6.49 15.23
C THR A 497 -3.78 6.80 14.20
N SER A 498 -3.92 7.89 13.44
CA SER A 498 -2.87 8.36 12.53
C SER A 498 -1.58 8.82 13.23
N PHE A 499 -1.59 8.98 14.57
CA PHE A 499 -0.45 9.47 15.37
C PHE A 499 -0.16 8.66 16.65
N LEU A 500 -0.91 7.58 16.91
CA LEU A 500 -0.67 6.63 17.99
C LEU A 500 -0.80 5.18 17.48
N PRO A 501 0.24 4.31 17.62
CA PRO A 501 0.12 2.90 17.27
C PRO A 501 -0.92 2.19 18.14
N PRO A 502 -1.58 1.14 17.64
CA PRO A 502 -2.51 0.34 18.45
C PRO A 502 -1.81 -0.27 19.67
N PHE A 503 -2.56 -0.53 20.75
CA PHE A 503 -1.98 -1.10 21.98
C PHE A 503 -1.34 -2.49 21.71
N PRO A 504 -0.06 -2.72 22.03
CA PRO A 504 0.70 -3.91 21.59
C PRO A 504 0.13 -5.28 22.01
N ALA A 505 -0.49 -5.39 23.20
CA ALA A 505 -1.15 -6.64 23.64
C ALA A 505 -2.35 -7.06 22.75
N ARG A 506 -2.64 -6.26 21.72
CA ARG A 506 -3.69 -6.47 20.73
C ARG A 506 -3.16 -6.87 19.36
N ALA A 507 -1.84 -6.86 19.13
CA ALA A 507 -1.22 -7.20 17.86
C ALA A 507 -0.81 -8.69 17.78
N GLN A 508 -1.64 -9.61 18.30
CA GLN A 508 -1.41 -11.05 18.14
C GLN A 508 -1.99 -11.53 16.78
N PRO A 509 -1.24 -12.28 15.95
CA PRO A 509 -1.66 -12.65 14.58
C PRO A 509 -2.97 -13.43 14.46
N GLN A 510 -3.47 -14.02 15.55
CA GLN A 510 -4.60 -14.95 15.57
C GLN A 510 -5.92 -14.37 16.11
N GLN A 511 -5.96 -13.11 16.56
CA GLN A 511 -7.20 -12.50 17.05
C GLN A 511 -7.92 -11.68 15.96
N PRO A 512 -9.27 -11.70 15.89
CA PRO A 512 -10.03 -10.84 14.97
C PRO A 512 -9.72 -9.36 15.21
N SER A 513 -10.04 -8.50 14.22
CA SER A 513 -9.75 -7.07 14.28
C SER A 513 -10.23 -6.46 15.60
N ASN A 514 -9.31 -5.81 16.32
CA ASN A 514 -9.56 -5.26 17.64
C ASN A 514 -10.58 -4.13 17.57
N THR A 515 -11.74 -4.36 18.18
CA THR A 515 -12.80 -3.36 18.21
C THR A 515 -12.64 -2.44 19.43
N VAL A 516 -13.25 -1.26 19.37
CA VAL A 516 -13.39 -0.34 20.49
C VAL A 516 -14.11 -1.01 21.66
N ARG A 517 -14.98 -1.98 21.40
CA ARG A 517 -15.64 -2.79 22.44
C ARG A 517 -14.63 -3.63 23.22
N ASP A 518 -13.70 -4.28 22.55
CA ASP A 518 -12.63 -5.05 23.20
C ASP A 518 -11.76 -4.12 24.04
N ALA A 519 -11.50 -2.91 23.52
CA ALA A 519 -10.74 -1.90 24.24
C ALA A 519 -11.40 -1.43 25.53
N VAL A 520 -12.71 -1.19 25.49
CA VAL A 520 -13.52 -0.88 26.66
C VAL A 520 -13.50 -2.03 27.67
N ASN A 521 -13.57 -3.27 27.21
CA ASN A 521 -13.54 -4.44 28.10
C ASN A 521 -12.19 -4.56 28.83
N MET A 522 -11.07 -4.29 28.15
CA MET A 522 -9.75 -4.23 28.78
C MET A 522 -9.66 -3.13 29.83
N LEU A 523 -10.17 -1.93 29.53
CA LEU A 523 -10.20 -0.83 30.48
C LEU A 523 -11.03 -1.21 31.71
N ARG A 524 -12.21 -1.82 31.53
CA ARG A 524 -13.05 -2.28 32.64
C ARG A 524 -12.37 -3.31 33.52
N ALA A 525 -11.63 -4.24 32.93
CA ALA A 525 -10.89 -5.26 33.67
C ALA A 525 -9.73 -4.67 34.50
N ASN A 526 -9.22 -3.50 34.12
CA ASN A 526 -8.04 -2.86 34.71
C ASN A 526 -8.39 -1.46 35.26
N GLY A 527 -9.43 -1.40 36.09
CA GLY A 527 -9.78 -0.21 36.87
C GLY A 527 -10.11 1.06 36.07
N LYS A 528 -10.46 0.91 34.78
CA LYS A 528 -10.86 2.00 33.85
C LYS A 528 -9.76 3.05 33.61
N HIS A 529 -8.49 2.65 33.73
CA HIS A 529 -7.36 3.55 33.49
C HIS A 529 -6.31 2.89 32.60
N VAL A 530 -5.89 3.57 31.53
CA VAL A 530 -4.89 3.06 30.58
C VAL A 530 -3.58 2.71 31.28
N LYS A 531 -3.15 3.50 32.27
CA LYS A 531 -1.94 3.21 33.07
C LYS A 531 -1.98 1.84 33.73
N GLN A 532 -3.14 1.41 34.25
CA GLN A 532 -3.29 0.10 34.87
C GLN A 532 -3.29 -1.03 33.83
N VAL A 533 -3.87 -0.78 32.65
CA VAL A 533 -3.76 -1.71 31.51
C VAL A 533 -2.28 -1.88 31.12
N CYS A 534 -1.52 -0.80 31.01
CA CYS A 534 -0.09 -0.87 30.71
C CYS A 534 0.69 -1.64 31.77
N GLN A 535 0.36 -1.48 33.05
CA GLN A 535 0.98 -2.25 34.14
C GLN A 535 0.63 -3.75 34.07
N HIS A 536 -0.59 -4.08 33.64
CA HIS A 536 -1.02 -5.48 33.47
C HIS A 536 -0.27 -6.19 32.34
N PHE A 537 0.05 -5.48 31.26
CA PHE A 537 0.76 -5.97 30.08
C PHE A 537 2.20 -5.41 29.96
N ASP A 538 2.85 -5.17 31.11
CA ASP A 538 4.18 -4.54 31.17
C ASP A 538 5.26 -5.38 30.46
N ASP A 539 5.12 -6.70 30.51
CA ASP A 539 5.96 -7.66 29.78
C ASP A 539 5.86 -7.47 28.25
N VAL A 540 4.63 -7.38 27.71
CA VAL A 540 4.38 -7.16 26.28
C VAL A 540 4.86 -5.77 25.84
N LEU A 541 4.61 -4.74 26.66
CA LEU A 541 5.08 -3.39 26.35
C LEU A 541 6.61 -3.33 26.31
N LYS A 542 7.29 -3.92 27.29
CA LYS A 542 8.76 -3.99 27.31
C LYS A 542 9.34 -4.70 26.09
N SER A 543 8.66 -5.72 25.56
CA SER A 543 9.15 -6.46 24.40
C SER A 543 8.83 -5.80 23.06
N GLN A 544 7.66 -5.18 22.92
CA GLN A 544 7.17 -4.67 21.63
C GLN A 544 7.30 -3.14 21.49
N GLN A 545 6.79 -2.36 22.45
CA GLN A 545 6.83 -0.90 22.42
C GLN A 545 6.93 -0.31 23.85
N PRO A 546 8.16 -0.15 24.40
CA PRO A 546 8.35 0.26 25.78
C PRO A 546 7.91 1.71 26.06
N ASP A 547 7.84 2.55 25.03
CA ASP A 547 7.46 3.96 25.10
C ASP A 547 5.97 4.20 24.76
N TRP A 548 5.17 3.15 24.55
CA TRP A 548 3.77 3.28 24.13
C TRP A 548 2.93 4.13 25.08
N PHE A 549 3.10 3.98 26.40
CA PHE A 549 2.33 4.75 27.38
C PHE A 549 2.62 6.25 27.32
N ASP A 550 3.88 6.64 27.07
CA ASP A 550 4.27 8.04 26.86
C ASP A 550 3.65 8.58 25.57
N LYS A 551 3.71 7.81 24.48
CA LYS A 551 3.02 8.13 23.21
C LYS A 551 1.52 8.31 23.42
N TYR A 552 0.87 7.43 24.18
CA TYR A 552 -0.55 7.54 24.53
C TYR A 552 -0.84 8.83 25.33
N CYS A 553 -0.02 9.18 26.32
CA CYS A 553 -0.21 10.41 27.10
C CYS A 553 -0.16 11.64 26.18
N LYS A 554 0.82 11.70 25.27
CA LYS A 554 0.96 12.78 24.29
C LYS A 554 -0.21 12.83 23.32
N ALA A 555 -0.64 11.68 22.81
CA ALA A 555 -1.81 11.55 21.95
C ALA A 555 -3.09 12.02 22.64
N ARG A 556 -3.28 11.68 23.92
CA ARG A 556 -4.40 12.14 24.74
C ARG A 556 -4.39 13.66 24.88
N MET A 557 -3.23 14.26 25.16
CA MET A 557 -3.10 15.73 25.25
C MET A 557 -3.34 16.44 23.91
N ILE A 558 -2.93 15.85 22.79
CA ILE A 558 -3.23 16.38 21.44
C ILE A 558 -4.74 16.41 21.19
N VAL A 559 -5.47 15.38 21.62
CA VAL A 559 -6.93 15.30 21.49
C VAL A 559 -7.63 16.26 22.44
N ASP A 560 -7.23 16.33 23.70
CA ASP A 560 -7.91 17.16 24.70
C ASP A 560 -7.66 18.67 24.46
N HIS A 561 -6.47 19.03 23.94
CA HIS A 561 -6.04 20.40 23.69
C HIS A 561 -5.79 20.69 22.21
N TYR A 562 -6.69 20.24 21.35
CA TYR A 562 -6.54 20.42 19.92
C TYR A 562 -6.53 21.90 19.51
N ILE A 563 -5.81 22.19 18.42
CA ILE A 563 -5.59 23.54 17.92
C ILE A 563 -6.50 23.75 16.71
N TYR A 564 -7.22 24.87 16.68
CA TYR A 564 -8.18 25.20 15.63
C TYR A 564 -8.09 26.68 15.22
N VAL A 565 -8.66 27.00 14.06
CA VAL A 565 -8.91 28.37 13.59
C VAL A 565 -10.34 28.74 13.97
N ALA A 566 -10.49 29.71 14.85
CA ALA A 566 -11.77 30.26 15.26
C ALA A 566 -12.44 31.04 14.12
N ILE A 567 -13.75 31.35 14.25
CA ILE A 567 -14.52 32.07 13.20
C ILE A 567 -13.93 33.47 12.95
N ASN A 568 -13.38 34.10 13.99
CA ASN A 568 -12.68 35.39 13.90
C ASN A 568 -11.28 35.29 13.24
N GLY A 569 -10.84 34.08 12.84
CA GLY A 569 -9.53 33.82 12.24
C GLY A 569 -8.39 33.61 13.23
N ALA A 570 -8.63 33.68 14.54
CA ALA A 570 -7.62 33.46 15.56
C ALA A 570 -7.24 31.97 15.65
N VAL A 571 -5.96 31.69 15.88
CA VAL A 571 -5.48 30.34 16.18
C VAL A 571 -5.55 30.12 17.68
N GLU A 572 -6.42 29.22 18.10
CA GLU A 572 -6.73 28.96 19.50
C GLU A 572 -6.46 27.51 19.88
N VAL A 573 -6.28 27.29 21.18
CA VAL A 573 -6.06 25.98 21.78
C VAL A 573 -7.25 25.63 22.65
N GLN A 574 -7.88 24.49 22.38
CA GLN A 574 -8.97 24.00 23.21
C GLN A 574 -8.48 23.78 24.65
N ALA A 575 -9.30 24.22 25.62
CA ALA A 575 -8.99 24.09 27.04
C ALA A 575 -7.59 24.65 27.42
N HIS A 576 -7.25 25.84 26.90
CA HIS A 576 -5.95 26.50 27.11
C HIS A 576 -5.54 26.61 28.59
N ASP A 577 -6.49 26.92 29.48
CA ASP A 577 -6.23 27.11 30.92
C ASP A 577 -5.75 25.84 31.63
N ASN A 578 -5.98 24.67 31.02
CA ASN A 578 -5.59 23.36 31.55
C ASN A 578 -4.26 22.85 30.98
N LEU A 579 -3.57 23.65 30.16
CA LEU A 579 -2.29 23.25 29.58
C LEU A 579 -1.20 23.08 30.64
N THR A 580 -0.42 22.02 30.47
CA THR A 580 0.76 21.74 31.28
C THR A 580 1.96 22.59 30.83
N SER A 581 2.94 22.79 31.72
CA SER A 581 4.13 23.59 31.44
C SER A 581 5.04 22.99 30.34
N ASP A 582 4.92 21.69 30.09
CA ASP A 582 5.65 20.91 29.08
C ASP A 582 4.86 20.76 27.77
N SER A 583 3.85 21.60 27.51
CA SER A 583 2.98 21.51 26.32
C SER A 583 3.71 21.45 24.97
N HIS A 584 4.88 22.08 24.88
CA HIS A 584 5.75 22.02 23.71
C HIS A 584 6.25 20.60 23.35
N GLU A 585 6.21 19.64 24.27
CA GLU A 585 6.62 18.25 24.01
C GLU A 585 5.62 17.47 23.14
N TYR A 586 4.32 17.79 23.25
CA TYR A 586 3.24 17.13 22.52
C TYR A 586 2.58 18.01 21.45
N MET A 587 2.54 19.34 21.62
CA MET A 587 2.01 20.27 20.61
C MET A 587 3.07 20.80 19.63
N GLY A 588 4.35 20.69 20.01
CA GLY A 588 5.43 21.38 19.30
C GLY A 588 5.50 22.88 19.64
N LEU A 589 6.40 23.58 18.95
CA LEU A 589 6.61 25.01 19.17
C LEU A 589 5.51 25.84 18.49
N ARG A 590 4.92 26.78 19.23
CA ARG A 590 3.88 27.69 18.71
C ARG A 590 4.47 28.70 17.74
N LEU A 591 4.07 28.64 16.48
CA LEU A 591 4.42 29.64 15.46
C LEU A 591 3.61 30.94 15.65
N PRO A 592 4.09 32.07 15.10
CA PRO A 592 3.27 33.27 15.01
C PRO A 592 1.98 33.02 14.20
N ASP A 593 0.87 33.62 14.64
CA ASP A 593 -0.44 33.47 14.00
C ASP A 593 -0.41 33.87 12.50
N GLU A 594 0.47 34.81 12.12
CA GLU A 594 0.71 35.21 10.72
C GLU A 594 1.11 34.02 9.81
N LEU A 595 1.91 33.07 10.31
CA LEU A 595 2.30 31.88 9.53
C LEU A 595 1.14 30.89 9.39
N HIS A 596 0.33 30.73 10.43
CA HIS A 596 -0.87 29.90 10.35
C HIS A 596 -1.91 30.50 9.42
N HIS A 597 -2.02 31.83 9.35
CA HIS A 597 -2.84 32.51 8.36
C HIS A 597 -2.38 32.19 6.93
N TYR A 598 -1.07 32.27 6.66
CA TYR A 598 -0.51 31.92 5.34
C TYR A 598 -0.71 30.46 4.96
N LEU A 599 -0.63 29.53 5.93
CA LEU A 599 -0.96 28.13 5.72
C LEU A 599 -2.45 27.98 5.34
N ASN A 600 -3.33 28.60 6.12
CA ASN A 600 -4.78 28.52 5.92
C ASN A 600 -5.22 29.08 4.54
N THR A 601 -4.63 30.19 4.10
CA THR A 601 -4.96 30.79 2.80
C THR A 601 -4.28 30.08 1.62
N GLY A 602 -3.45 29.05 1.86
CA GLY A 602 -2.73 28.31 0.82
C GLY A 602 -1.51 29.04 0.25
N LEU A 603 -0.98 30.05 0.96
CA LEU A 603 0.23 30.77 0.54
C LEU A 603 1.49 29.91 0.71
N VAL A 604 1.53 29.09 1.76
CA VAL A 604 2.65 28.23 2.14
C VAL A 604 2.14 26.83 2.51
N GLY A 605 2.91 25.80 2.19
CA GLY A 605 2.63 24.43 2.60
C GLY A 605 3.06 24.12 4.04
N PRO A 606 2.67 22.95 4.58
CA PRO A 606 2.95 22.60 5.96
C PRO A 606 4.40 22.15 6.23
N HIS A 607 5.19 21.78 5.20
CA HIS A 607 6.51 21.17 5.36
C HIS A 607 7.51 22.07 6.11
N LEU A 608 7.75 23.27 5.60
CA LEU A 608 8.70 24.20 6.22
C LEU A 608 8.28 24.57 7.65
N LEU A 609 6.97 24.74 7.86
CA LEU A 609 6.41 25.06 9.18
C LEU A 609 6.58 23.89 10.15
N SER A 610 6.33 22.66 9.71
CA SER A 610 6.46 21.46 10.54
C SER A 610 7.89 21.21 10.98
N TRP A 611 8.89 21.52 10.13
CA TRP A 611 10.30 21.45 10.49
C TRP A 611 10.63 22.34 11.69
N ILE A 612 10.07 23.55 11.71
CA ILE A 612 10.28 24.53 12.78
C ILE A 612 9.53 24.10 14.04
N ILE A 613 8.26 23.70 13.92
CA ILE A 613 7.39 23.28 15.03
C ILE A 613 8.02 22.11 15.80
N HIS A 614 8.48 21.08 15.09
CA HIS A 614 9.01 19.86 15.71
C HIS A 614 10.54 19.87 15.89
N SER A 615 11.22 20.82 15.25
CA SER A 615 12.68 20.87 15.14
C SER A 615 13.25 19.59 14.52
N ARG A 616 12.55 19.06 13.52
CA ARG A 616 12.87 17.79 12.86
C ARG A 616 12.39 17.80 11.42
N ILE A 617 13.21 17.27 10.52
CA ILE A 617 12.85 16.91 9.15
C ILE A 617 12.73 15.39 9.09
N THR A 618 11.58 14.90 8.63
CA THR A 618 11.34 13.47 8.44
C THR A 618 11.40 13.15 6.95
N VAL A 619 12.31 12.25 6.54
CA VAL A 619 12.34 11.68 5.19
C VAL A 619 11.56 10.37 5.22
N LEU A 620 10.41 10.39 4.56
CA LEU A 620 9.44 9.30 4.57
C LEU A 620 9.77 8.22 3.51
N PRO A 621 9.26 6.98 3.65
CA PRO A 621 9.43 5.91 2.67
C PRO A 621 9.00 6.31 1.25
N THR A 622 9.77 5.86 0.26
CA THR A 622 9.45 5.97 -1.17
C THR A 622 8.54 4.84 -1.61
N LEU A 623 7.78 5.03 -2.70
CA LEU A 623 6.81 4.05 -3.22
C LEU A 623 7.47 2.80 -3.82
N ASP A 624 8.70 2.94 -4.34
CA ASP A 624 9.51 1.83 -4.83
C ASP A 624 10.16 1.02 -3.71
N GLY A 625 10.22 1.57 -2.49
CA GLY A 625 10.85 0.92 -1.34
C GLY A 625 12.36 0.76 -1.41
N ILE A 626 13.05 1.40 -2.36
CA ILE A 626 14.50 1.25 -2.53
C ILE A 626 15.23 2.42 -1.87
N ALA A 627 16.04 2.11 -0.84
CA ALA A 627 16.97 3.05 -0.23
C ALA A 627 18.37 2.96 -0.88
N SER A 628 18.45 3.29 -2.18
CA SER A 628 19.71 3.24 -2.94
C SER A 628 20.75 4.22 -2.38
N ASP A 629 22.03 3.97 -2.60
CA ASP A 629 23.09 4.86 -2.10
C ASP A 629 23.01 6.26 -2.75
N GLU A 630 22.56 6.34 -4.00
CA GLU A 630 22.27 7.61 -4.68
C GLU A 630 21.14 8.37 -3.97
N TYR A 631 20.03 7.69 -3.66
CA TYR A 631 18.90 8.30 -2.96
C TYR A 631 19.28 8.73 -1.53
N LYS A 632 20.02 7.89 -0.79
CA LYS A 632 20.56 8.21 0.53
C LYS A 632 21.45 9.45 0.47
N ASN A 633 22.38 9.50 -0.48
CA ASN A 633 23.27 10.64 -0.68
C ASN A 633 22.48 11.90 -1.07
N LEU A 634 21.44 11.77 -1.89
CA LEU A 634 20.57 12.87 -2.27
C LEU A 634 19.90 13.50 -1.04
N VAL A 635 19.15 12.72 -0.27
CA VAL A 635 18.29 13.24 0.82
C VAL A 635 19.04 13.58 2.11
N LEU A 636 20.20 12.94 2.36
CA LEU A 636 21.01 13.16 3.56
C LEU A 636 22.23 14.06 3.33
N ARG A 637 22.57 14.43 2.10
CA ARG A 637 23.72 15.31 1.83
C ARG A 637 23.43 16.38 0.80
N ARG A 638 22.97 16.01 -0.40
CA ARG A 638 22.84 16.96 -1.53
C ARG A 638 21.69 17.95 -1.34
N LEU A 639 20.59 17.54 -0.72
CA LEU A 639 19.43 18.40 -0.45
C LEU A 639 19.54 19.19 0.86
N LEU A 640 20.47 18.88 1.75
CA LEU A 640 20.61 19.60 3.03
C LEU A 640 20.92 21.09 2.86
N PRO A 641 21.83 21.52 1.96
CA PRO A 641 22.08 22.94 1.74
C PRO A 641 20.83 23.72 1.30
N LEU A 642 19.91 23.09 0.55
CA LEU A 642 18.65 23.74 0.16
C LEU A 642 17.73 23.93 1.37
N ARG A 643 17.65 22.92 2.23
CA ARG A 643 16.87 22.99 3.48
C ARG A 643 17.47 23.99 4.48
N GLU A 644 18.80 24.07 4.56
CA GLU A 644 19.54 25.09 5.33
C GLU A 644 19.20 26.50 4.85
N LEU A 645 19.23 26.72 3.52
CA LEU A 645 18.83 27.99 2.92
C LEU A 645 17.38 28.31 3.27
N ALA A 646 16.44 27.38 3.09
CA ALA A 646 15.03 27.59 3.40
C ALA A 646 14.80 27.98 4.87
N LEU A 647 15.40 27.23 5.81
CA LEU A 647 15.35 27.53 7.25
C LEU A 647 15.97 28.91 7.53
N GLY A 648 17.07 29.26 6.87
CA GLY A 648 17.78 30.52 7.10
C GLY A 648 17.07 31.76 6.58
N LEU A 649 16.03 31.58 5.77
CA LEU A 649 15.15 32.67 5.34
C LEU A 649 14.02 32.94 6.32
N VAL A 650 13.52 31.90 6.98
CA VAL A 650 12.34 31.99 7.86
C VAL A 650 12.73 32.11 9.33
N VAL A 651 13.55 31.20 9.86
CA VAL A 651 13.85 31.12 11.31
C VAL A 651 14.40 32.43 11.87
N PRO A 652 15.35 33.15 11.23
CA PRO A 652 15.88 34.40 11.77
C PRO A 652 14.86 35.55 11.84
N ARG A 653 13.68 35.39 11.24
CA ARG A 653 12.56 36.33 11.32
C ARG A 653 11.58 36.01 12.43
N LEU A 654 11.78 34.90 13.15
CA LEU A 654 10.92 34.47 14.25
C LEU A 654 11.46 34.97 15.60
N HIS A 655 10.74 34.63 16.67
CA HIS A 655 11.16 34.94 18.03
C HIS A 655 12.48 34.22 18.37
N ARG A 656 13.33 34.84 19.21
CA ARG A 656 14.65 34.30 19.59
C ARG A 656 14.62 32.87 20.13
N GLY A 657 13.49 32.42 20.70
CA GLY A 657 13.30 31.05 21.15
C GLY A 657 13.52 29.98 20.07
N PHE A 658 13.32 30.32 18.78
CA PHE A 658 13.58 29.42 17.65
C PHE A 658 15.05 29.38 17.21
N HIS A 659 15.90 30.28 17.74
CA HIS A 659 17.28 30.46 17.27
C HIS A 659 18.30 29.61 18.03
N PHE A 660 17.88 28.67 18.89
CA PHE A 660 18.80 27.91 19.73
C PHE A 660 18.76 26.40 19.48
N LYS A 661 17.82 25.91 18.67
CA LYS A 661 17.60 24.48 18.46
C LYS A 661 18.14 24.06 17.10
N ASP A 662 18.86 22.96 17.10
CA ASP A 662 19.28 22.26 15.88
C ASP A 662 18.08 21.50 15.28
N ILE A 663 18.15 21.17 14.00
CA ILE A 663 17.10 20.43 13.30
C ILE A 663 17.59 19.01 13.01
N ASP A 664 16.93 18.02 13.60
CA ASP A 664 17.24 16.62 13.37
C ASP A 664 16.67 16.14 12.03
N VAL A 665 17.45 15.40 11.24
CA VAL A 665 16.99 14.76 10.00
C VAL A 665 16.87 13.26 10.25
N LYS A 666 15.62 12.77 10.31
CA LYS A 666 15.30 11.35 10.50
C LYS A 666 14.87 10.74 9.18
N ALA A 667 15.64 9.78 8.67
CA ALA A 667 15.29 9.04 7.47
C ALA A 667 14.67 7.67 7.78
N TRP A 668 13.83 7.18 6.87
CA TRP A 668 13.14 5.92 7.01
C TRP A 668 14.02 4.68 6.83
N PHE A 669 15.27 4.80 6.38
CA PHE A 669 16.15 3.66 6.04
C PHE A 669 17.39 3.53 6.94
N SER A 670 17.57 4.39 7.95
CA SER A 670 18.76 4.36 8.81
C SER A 670 18.40 4.20 10.28
N ASP A 671 18.90 3.14 10.91
CA ASP A 671 18.87 2.99 12.37
C ASP A 671 20.17 3.48 13.04
N GLN A 672 21.16 3.95 12.27
CA GLN A 672 22.42 4.50 12.80
C GLN A 672 22.86 5.78 12.08
N GLN A 673 23.18 6.78 12.91
CA GLN A 673 23.50 8.21 12.65
C GLN A 673 22.34 9.11 12.21
N THR A 674 21.85 9.89 13.17
CA THR A 674 21.03 11.09 12.93
C THR A 674 21.89 12.15 12.25
N THR A 675 21.49 12.59 11.06
CA THR A 675 22.04 13.79 10.45
C THR A 675 21.37 15.00 11.08
N THR A 676 22.11 16.07 11.37
CA THR A 676 21.58 17.26 12.03
C THR A 676 22.01 18.49 11.26
N ILE A 677 21.07 19.40 11.01
CA ILE A 677 21.35 20.75 10.50
C ILE A 677 21.59 21.63 11.72
N ARG A 678 22.80 22.20 11.84
CA ARG A 678 23.14 23.01 13.01
C ARG A 678 22.51 24.38 12.89
N ASN A 679 22.05 24.90 14.03
CA ASN A 679 21.50 26.24 14.11
C ASN A 679 22.46 27.31 13.58
N SER A 680 23.77 27.13 13.79
CA SER A 680 24.81 28.01 13.27
C SER A 680 24.74 28.25 11.77
N ASP A 681 24.22 27.27 11.03
CA ASP A 681 24.29 27.22 9.57
C ASP A 681 23.15 28.03 8.93
N PHE A 682 22.05 28.24 9.66
CA PHE A 682 20.87 28.96 9.17
C PHE A 682 20.44 30.16 10.02
N ARG A 683 21.05 30.42 11.17
CA ARG A 683 20.66 31.58 12.04
C ARG A 683 20.86 32.96 11.40
N THR A 684 21.66 33.06 10.34
CA THR A 684 21.92 34.32 9.62
C THR A 684 21.24 34.30 8.26
N PRO A 685 20.37 35.27 7.94
CA PRO A 685 19.75 35.37 6.62
C PRO A 685 20.81 35.48 5.53
N ASN A 686 20.58 34.77 4.41
CA ASN A 686 21.44 34.88 3.25
C ASN A 686 21.37 36.32 2.68
N PRO A 687 22.49 37.07 2.60
CA PRO A 687 22.47 38.47 2.16
C PRO A 687 22.08 38.63 0.69
N ARG A 688 22.25 37.58 -0.14
CA ARG A 688 21.96 37.60 -1.59
C ARG A 688 20.52 37.91 -1.94
N ILE A 689 19.58 37.66 -1.03
CA ILE A 689 18.17 37.94 -1.30
C ILE A 689 17.86 39.43 -1.14
N ALA A 690 18.56 40.10 -0.22
CA ALA A 690 18.32 41.51 0.07
C ALA A 690 18.80 42.45 -1.06
N THR A 691 19.59 41.95 -2.01
CA THR A 691 20.08 42.74 -3.16
C THR A 691 18.99 42.98 -4.20
N TRP A 692 17.90 42.22 -4.20
CA TRP A 692 16.81 42.35 -5.17
C TRP A 692 15.83 43.46 -4.78
N ASN A 693 15.87 44.58 -5.51
CA ASN A 693 14.92 45.68 -5.40
C ASN A 693 14.46 46.11 -6.80
N VAL A 694 13.40 45.48 -7.29
CA VAL A 694 12.81 45.77 -8.60
C VAL A 694 11.70 46.79 -8.42
N GLU A 695 11.79 47.94 -9.08
CA GLU A 695 10.73 48.96 -9.03
C GLU A 695 9.61 48.58 -10.00
N GLN A 696 8.35 48.73 -9.58
CA GLN A 696 7.19 48.42 -10.42
C GLN A 696 7.24 49.16 -11.77
N LYS A 697 7.62 50.45 -11.76
CA LYS A 697 7.76 51.27 -12.97
C LYS A 697 8.74 50.68 -13.98
N LEU A 698 9.86 50.12 -13.51
CA LEU A 698 10.87 49.50 -14.35
C LEU A 698 10.28 48.28 -15.08
N VAL A 699 9.43 47.52 -14.39
CA VAL A 699 8.74 46.37 -14.98
C VAL A 699 7.72 46.84 -16.00
N ASP A 700 6.88 47.82 -15.67
CA ASP A 700 5.86 48.37 -16.56
C ASP A 700 6.48 48.95 -17.86
N GLU A 701 7.63 49.63 -17.75
CA GLU A 701 8.36 50.22 -18.88
C GLU A 701 9.00 49.17 -19.78
N ASN A 702 9.63 48.14 -19.21
CA ASN A 702 10.32 47.10 -19.98
C ASN A 702 9.38 46.00 -20.49
N PHE A 703 8.25 45.80 -19.82
CA PHE A 703 7.34 44.66 -19.99
C PHE A 703 5.86 45.07 -19.81
N PRO A 704 5.28 45.85 -20.74
CA PRO A 704 3.91 46.37 -20.62
C PRO A 704 2.80 45.30 -20.68
N SER A 705 3.09 44.08 -21.14
CA SER A 705 2.16 42.94 -21.16
C SER A 705 2.25 42.06 -19.90
N TRP A 706 2.99 42.48 -18.88
CA TRP A 706 3.30 41.70 -17.69
C TRP A 706 2.08 41.54 -16.78
N SER A 707 1.45 40.36 -16.87
CA SER A 707 0.32 39.97 -16.03
C SER A 707 0.29 38.47 -15.79
N LEU A 708 -0.27 38.04 -14.64
CA LEU A 708 -0.59 36.63 -14.38
C LEU A 708 -1.70 36.09 -15.30
N SER A 709 -2.52 36.99 -15.87
CA SER A 709 -3.65 36.67 -16.77
C SER A 709 -3.26 36.61 -18.25
N ALA A 710 -2.00 36.88 -18.60
CA ALA A 710 -1.54 36.76 -19.98
C ALA A 710 -1.51 35.28 -20.42
N GLN A 711 -1.74 35.02 -21.70
CA GLN A 711 -1.64 33.66 -22.29
C GLN A 711 -0.24 33.08 -22.00
N ALA A 712 -0.14 31.75 -21.86
CA ALA A 712 1.09 31.04 -21.57
C ALA A 712 2.11 31.21 -22.72
N SER A 713 2.88 32.29 -22.66
CA SER A 713 3.96 32.61 -23.58
C SER A 713 5.17 33.12 -22.78
N LYS A 714 6.31 33.28 -23.46
CA LYS A 714 7.47 34.03 -22.96
C LYS A 714 7.18 35.44 -22.42
N ASP A 715 5.96 35.97 -22.56
CA ASP A 715 5.57 37.32 -22.16
C ASP A 715 4.65 37.33 -20.90
N ARG A 716 4.38 36.16 -20.29
CA ARG A 716 3.58 36.02 -19.05
C ARG A 716 4.43 36.20 -17.80
N ALA A 717 3.98 37.05 -16.87
CA ALA A 717 4.60 37.19 -15.55
C ALA A 717 4.59 35.87 -14.79
N GLY A 718 5.71 35.49 -14.16
CA GLY A 718 5.84 34.21 -13.47
C GLY A 718 6.14 33.01 -14.38
N SER A 719 6.22 33.21 -15.70
CA SER A 719 6.78 32.19 -16.61
C SER A 719 8.29 32.11 -16.40
N LEU A 720 8.82 30.91 -16.11
CA LEU A 720 10.25 30.69 -15.94
C LEU A 720 11.08 31.17 -17.15
N ALA A 721 10.55 31.01 -18.36
CA ALA A 721 11.19 31.49 -19.59
C ALA A 721 11.28 33.01 -19.62
N PHE A 722 10.21 33.71 -19.23
CA PHE A 722 10.22 35.17 -19.12
C PHE A 722 11.27 35.63 -18.10
N GLU A 723 11.24 35.07 -16.88
CA GLU A 723 12.08 35.55 -15.78
C GLU A 723 13.57 35.40 -16.08
N ILE A 724 13.98 34.30 -16.72
CA ILE A 724 15.39 34.09 -17.07
C ILE A 724 15.82 34.93 -18.28
N LEU A 725 14.96 35.08 -19.29
CA LEU A 725 15.27 35.86 -20.50
C LEU A 725 15.27 37.36 -20.23
N ALA A 726 14.48 37.83 -19.25
CA ALA A 726 14.50 39.22 -18.80
C ALA A 726 15.91 39.65 -18.34
N LEU A 727 16.64 38.76 -17.66
CA LEU A 727 17.99 39.02 -17.16
C LEU A 727 19.08 38.98 -18.25
N GLN A 728 18.76 38.62 -19.50
CA GLN A 728 19.69 38.77 -20.63
C GLN A 728 19.85 40.25 -21.05
N LYS A 729 18.89 41.11 -20.70
CA LYS A 729 18.98 42.56 -20.95
C LYS A 729 19.88 43.19 -19.87
N PRO A 730 21.10 43.66 -20.20
CA PRO A 730 22.06 44.13 -19.20
C PRO A 730 21.56 45.37 -18.45
N ASP A 731 20.80 46.24 -19.12
CA ASP A 731 20.25 47.45 -18.50
C ASP A 731 19.18 47.11 -17.45
N PHE A 732 18.34 46.11 -17.73
CA PHE A 732 17.35 45.61 -16.78
C PHE A 732 18.03 44.94 -15.59
N ALA A 733 18.97 44.01 -15.83
CA ALA A 733 19.71 43.31 -14.78
C ALA A 733 20.36 44.29 -13.78
N LYS A 734 21.07 45.31 -14.27
CA LYS A 734 21.68 46.34 -13.41
C LYS A 734 20.66 47.13 -12.62
N ALA A 735 19.49 47.41 -13.19
CA ALA A 735 18.42 48.17 -12.53
C ALA A 735 17.68 47.36 -11.45
N THR A 736 17.79 46.02 -11.43
CA THR A 736 17.20 45.18 -10.36
C THR A 736 18.02 45.18 -9.05
N ILE A 737 19.25 45.69 -9.06
CA ILE A 737 20.14 45.72 -7.90
C ILE A 737 19.75 46.88 -6.97
N GLY A 738 19.38 46.54 -5.74
CA GLY A 738 19.06 47.48 -4.68
C GLY A 738 20.27 48.22 -4.13
N LYS A 739 20.03 49.46 -3.69
CA LYS A 739 21.06 50.27 -3.03
C LYS A 739 21.49 49.62 -1.70
N PRO A 740 22.80 49.53 -1.41
CA PRO A 740 23.29 48.95 -0.16
C PRO A 740 22.62 49.60 1.07
N GLY A 741 22.13 48.77 2.00
CA GLY A 741 21.50 49.23 3.24
C GLY A 741 20.04 49.67 3.11
N ASN A 742 19.49 49.77 1.89
CA ASN A 742 18.07 50.04 1.71
C ASN A 742 17.29 48.72 1.65
N LYS A 743 16.18 48.62 2.39
CA LYS A 743 15.32 47.45 2.34
C LYS A 743 14.43 47.54 1.09
N PRO A 744 14.31 46.48 0.27
CA PRO A 744 13.34 46.45 -0.82
C PRO A 744 11.93 46.70 -0.28
N LYS A 745 11.16 47.59 -0.91
CA LYS A 745 9.80 47.96 -0.50
C LYS A 745 8.94 48.21 -1.74
N GLY A 746 7.63 48.00 -1.62
CA GLY A 746 6.65 48.30 -2.68
C GLY A 746 6.47 47.18 -3.70
N ILE A 747 6.81 45.94 -3.34
CA ILE A 747 6.59 44.75 -4.19
C ILE A 747 5.19 44.21 -3.89
N ASP A 748 4.17 44.94 -4.31
CA ASP A 748 2.79 44.71 -3.84
C ASP A 748 1.90 43.95 -4.84
N ALA A 749 2.14 44.07 -6.14
CA ALA A 749 1.35 43.36 -7.15
C ALA A 749 1.64 41.84 -7.12
N PRO A 750 0.63 40.95 -7.23
CA PRO A 750 0.84 39.50 -7.25
C PRO A 750 1.88 39.02 -8.28
N ALA A 751 1.79 39.53 -9.51
CA ALA A 751 2.77 39.26 -10.58
C ALA A 751 4.21 39.63 -10.15
N HIS A 752 4.37 40.77 -9.47
CA HIS A 752 5.65 41.25 -8.98
C HIS A 752 6.26 40.34 -7.92
N ILE A 753 5.42 39.86 -7.01
CA ILE A 753 5.84 38.94 -5.95
C ILE A 753 6.34 37.65 -6.58
N VAL A 754 5.57 37.07 -7.51
CA VAL A 754 5.92 35.83 -8.20
C VAL A 754 7.26 35.97 -8.95
N SER A 755 7.43 37.00 -9.79
CA SER A 755 8.69 37.25 -10.51
C SER A 755 9.87 37.43 -9.55
N THR A 756 9.69 38.21 -8.48
CA THR A 756 10.74 38.46 -7.49
C THR A 756 11.16 37.18 -6.77
N VAL A 757 10.21 36.31 -6.41
CA VAL A 757 10.50 35.01 -5.80
C VAL A 757 11.30 34.13 -6.76
N ILE A 758 10.93 34.07 -8.03
CA ILE A 758 11.64 33.27 -9.05
C ILE A 758 13.07 33.80 -9.25
N TRP A 759 13.27 35.11 -9.40
CA TRP A 759 14.62 35.68 -9.54
C TRP A 759 15.51 35.41 -8.32
N ARG A 760 14.93 35.53 -7.12
CA ARG A 760 15.65 35.20 -5.87
C ARG A 760 15.99 33.72 -5.80
N TYR A 761 15.09 32.84 -6.23
CA TYR A 761 15.35 31.41 -6.34
C TYR A 761 16.53 31.15 -7.30
N LEU A 762 16.49 31.74 -8.50
CA LEU A 762 17.56 31.62 -9.49
C LEU A 762 18.92 32.14 -8.96
N HIS A 763 18.92 33.20 -8.14
CA HIS A 763 20.12 33.72 -7.48
C HIS A 763 20.65 32.77 -6.39
N LEU A 764 19.77 32.27 -5.50
CA LEU A 764 20.16 31.32 -4.45
C LEU A 764 20.68 30.00 -5.02
N ARG A 765 20.16 29.61 -6.18
CA ARG A 765 20.61 28.44 -6.92
C ARG A 765 21.73 28.78 -7.90
N ASP A 766 22.39 29.93 -7.85
CA ASP A 766 23.54 30.28 -8.71
C ASP A 766 23.28 30.18 -10.25
N TYR A 767 22.03 30.26 -10.71
CA TYR A 767 21.72 30.56 -12.12
C TYR A 767 21.99 32.04 -12.43
N VAL A 768 21.94 32.87 -11.40
CA VAL A 768 22.20 34.30 -11.42
C VAL A 768 23.31 34.61 -10.42
N ASN A 769 24.24 35.49 -10.78
CA ASN A 769 25.32 35.91 -9.89
C ASN A 769 24.93 37.12 -9.02
N ASP A 770 25.84 37.55 -8.14
CA ASP A 770 25.62 38.70 -7.25
C ASP A 770 25.43 40.04 -8.00
N SER A 771 25.81 40.12 -9.28
CA SER A 771 25.56 41.26 -10.18
C SER A 771 24.23 41.16 -10.92
N HIS A 772 23.38 40.18 -10.56
CA HIS A 772 22.11 39.87 -11.20
C HIS A 772 22.22 39.49 -12.69
N GLU A 773 23.41 39.03 -13.12
CA GLU A 773 23.65 38.54 -14.48
C GLU A 773 23.60 37.01 -14.52
N LEU A 774 23.21 36.45 -15.67
CA LEU A 774 23.15 35.01 -15.86
C LEU A 774 24.56 34.36 -15.78
N THR A 775 24.67 33.32 -14.95
CA THR A 775 25.87 32.46 -14.88
C THR A 775 25.96 31.52 -16.08
N GLY A 776 26.99 30.67 -16.16
CA GLY A 776 27.07 29.61 -17.17
C GLY A 776 25.81 28.72 -17.15
N TRP A 777 25.36 28.33 -15.96
CA TRP A 777 24.11 27.58 -15.76
C TRP A 777 22.87 28.38 -16.18
N GLY A 778 22.79 29.67 -15.84
CA GLY A 778 21.67 30.54 -16.25
C GLY A 778 21.57 30.70 -17.77
N LYS A 779 22.70 30.90 -18.46
CA LYS A 779 22.76 31.03 -19.93
C LYS A 779 22.39 29.72 -20.63
N ALA A 780 22.82 28.59 -20.09
CA ALA A 780 22.47 27.27 -20.59
C ALA A 780 20.96 27.00 -20.46
N LEU A 781 20.37 27.31 -19.30
CA LEU A 781 18.93 27.17 -19.08
C LEU A 781 18.11 28.10 -19.99
N ALA A 782 18.55 29.36 -20.16
CA ALA A 782 17.91 30.31 -21.07
C ALA A 782 17.96 29.83 -22.54
N THR A 783 19.09 29.24 -22.94
CA THR A 783 19.24 28.61 -24.27
C THR A 783 18.26 27.45 -24.46
N ALA A 784 18.14 26.57 -23.46
CA ALA A 784 17.18 25.46 -23.51
C ALA A 784 15.72 25.95 -23.61
N MET A 785 15.33 26.93 -22.78
CA MET A 785 13.97 27.48 -22.81
C MET A 785 13.64 28.17 -24.13
N THR A 786 14.61 28.87 -24.73
CA THR A 786 14.45 29.48 -26.06
C THR A 786 14.25 28.43 -27.15
N ALA A 787 14.99 27.32 -27.08
CA ALA A 787 14.85 26.22 -28.03
C ALA A 787 13.50 25.49 -27.91
N LEU A 788 12.90 25.45 -26.70
CA LEU A 788 11.62 24.80 -26.45
C LEU A 788 10.39 25.68 -26.75
N GLU A 789 10.57 27.00 -26.83
CA GLU A 789 9.47 27.97 -27.02
C GLU A 789 8.53 27.67 -28.21
N PRO A 790 8.99 27.19 -29.39
CA PRO A 790 8.09 26.83 -30.48
C PRO A 790 7.10 25.72 -30.09
N THR A 791 7.57 24.69 -29.38
CA THR A 791 6.73 23.57 -28.92
C THR A 791 5.71 24.01 -27.89
N VAL A 792 6.10 24.89 -26.95
CA VAL A 792 5.17 25.45 -25.94
C VAL A 792 4.04 26.24 -26.59
N LYS A 793 4.32 26.98 -27.67
CA LYS A 793 3.30 27.73 -28.40
C LYS A 793 2.38 26.82 -29.22
N GLN A 794 2.90 25.71 -29.71
CA GLN A 794 2.14 24.73 -30.48
C GLN A 794 1.18 23.92 -29.59
N HIS A 795 1.59 23.64 -28.34
CA HIS A 795 0.87 22.79 -27.38
C HIS A 795 0.55 23.53 -26.07
N PRO A 796 -0.28 24.59 -26.08
CA PRO A 796 -0.59 25.40 -24.90
C PRO A 796 -1.35 24.63 -23.80
N GLU A 797 -2.02 23.52 -24.14
CA GLU A 797 -2.67 22.60 -23.21
C GLU A 797 -1.68 21.82 -22.34
N VAL A 798 -0.44 21.64 -22.80
CA VAL A 798 0.62 20.96 -22.06
C VAL A 798 1.36 21.95 -21.17
N SER A 799 0.85 22.10 -19.94
CA SER A 799 1.47 22.98 -18.93
C SER A 799 2.75 22.41 -18.33
N GLY A 800 3.64 23.29 -17.85
CA GLY A 800 4.80 22.91 -17.03
C GLY A 800 6.09 22.54 -17.78
N LEU A 801 6.15 22.69 -19.11
CA LEU A 801 7.34 22.34 -19.90
C LEU A 801 8.61 23.13 -19.50
N HIS A 802 8.50 24.44 -19.25
CA HIS A 802 9.65 25.22 -18.77
C HIS A 802 10.08 24.84 -17.33
N GLU A 803 9.13 24.41 -16.50
CA GLU A 803 9.43 23.89 -15.15
C GLU A 803 10.14 22.55 -15.23
N ALA A 804 9.71 21.65 -16.13
CA ALA A 804 10.40 20.40 -16.39
C ALA A 804 11.86 20.62 -16.82
N LEU A 805 12.15 21.67 -17.62
CA LEU A 805 13.53 22.05 -17.95
C LEU A 805 14.31 22.52 -16.73
N LEU A 806 13.74 23.41 -15.91
CA LEU A 806 14.41 23.87 -14.69
C LEU A 806 14.71 22.69 -13.75
N LEU A 807 13.75 21.78 -13.57
CA LEU A 807 13.92 20.57 -12.76
C LEU A 807 14.99 19.63 -13.35
N ALA A 808 15.04 19.48 -14.67
CA ALA A 808 16.09 18.71 -15.35
C ALA A 808 17.48 19.26 -15.02
N PHE A 809 17.64 20.59 -15.09
CA PHE A 809 18.91 21.24 -14.75
C PHE A 809 19.27 21.07 -13.26
N GLU A 810 18.31 21.18 -12.34
CA GLU A 810 18.56 20.91 -10.91
C GLU A 810 18.97 19.46 -10.68
N LEU A 811 18.31 18.49 -11.33
CA LEU A 811 18.69 17.08 -11.28
C LEU A 811 20.09 16.82 -11.84
N ILE A 812 20.51 17.50 -12.92
CA ILE A 812 21.87 17.41 -13.46
C ILE A 812 22.88 17.94 -12.43
N ARG A 813 22.61 19.09 -11.82
CA ARG A 813 23.51 19.71 -10.82
C ARG A 813 23.65 18.89 -9.55
N LEU A 814 22.60 18.14 -9.19
CA LEU A 814 22.59 17.21 -8.07
C LEU A 814 23.15 15.82 -8.44
N ASP A 815 23.62 15.63 -9.68
CA ASP A 815 24.12 14.36 -10.24
C ASP A 815 23.08 13.22 -10.13
N GLN A 816 21.80 13.53 -10.34
CA GLN A 816 20.70 12.57 -10.37
C GLN A 816 20.25 12.26 -11.81
N LEU A 817 20.17 13.27 -12.68
CA LEU A 817 19.95 13.06 -14.12
C LEU A 817 21.29 12.89 -14.83
N ASN A 818 21.73 11.64 -14.92
CA ASN A 818 22.96 11.24 -15.59
C ASN A 818 22.76 9.92 -16.37
N ALA A 819 23.81 9.47 -17.05
CA ALA A 819 23.81 8.21 -17.80
C ALA A 819 24.44 7.04 -17.02
N LYS A 820 24.75 7.24 -15.73
CA LYS A 820 25.35 6.20 -14.89
C LYS A 820 24.24 5.21 -14.50
N PRO A 821 24.44 3.90 -14.69
CA PRO A 821 23.49 2.92 -14.20
C PRO A 821 23.46 2.98 -12.67
N ARG A 822 22.26 2.91 -12.09
CA ARG A 822 22.10 2.75 -10.65
C ARG A 822 22.24 1.28 -10.28
N GLN A 823 22.46 1.00 -9.00
CA GLN A 823 22.57 -0.37 -8.50
C GLN A 823 21.38 -1.24 -8.93
N ASP A 824 20.15 -0.73 -8.79
CA ASP A 824 18.90 -1.43 -9.18
C ASP A 824 18.74 -1.66 -10.68
N GLU A 825 19.48 -0.91 -11.51
CA GLU A 825 19.46 -1.03 -12.97
C GLU A 825 20.61 -1.91 -13.47
N SER A 826 21.78 -1.88 -12.80
CA SER A 826 22.94 -2.72 -13.12
C SER A 826 22.66 -4.21 -12.91
N ASP A 827 21.83 -4.56 -11.94
CA ASP A 827 21.45 -5.95 -11.65
C ASP A 827 20.67 -6.61 -12.82
N LYS A 828 20.12 -5.81 -13.75
CA LYS A 828 19.39 -6.29 -14.93
C LYS A 828 20.26 -6.47 -16.19
N GLY A 829 21.56 -6.23 -16.10
CA GLY A 829 22.52 -6.35 -17.20
C GLY A 829 23.11 -5.01 -17.66
N ASP A 830 23.95 -5.05 -18.70
CA ASP A 830 24.54 -3.85 -19.28
C ASP A 830 23.48 -3.09 -20.08
N VAL A 831 23.13 -1.90 -19.61
CA VAL A 831 22.11 -1.04 -20.22
C VAL A 831 22.79 0.13 -20.92
N ASP A 832 22.41 0.41 -22.16
CA ASP A 832 22.94 1.56 -22.91
C ASP A 832 22.76 2.87 -22.10
N PRO A 833 23.86 3.59 -21.79
CA PRO A 833 23.82 4.87 -21.09
C PRO A 833 22.90 5.91 -21.76
N SER A 834 22.79 5.87 -23.08
CA SER A 834 21.93 6.74 -23.89
C SER A 834 20.46 6.49 -23.57
N LEU A 835 20.07 5.21 -23.53
CA LEU A 835 18.72 4.77 -23.21
C LEU A 835 18.32 5.17 -21.78
N LEU A 836 19.22 5.03 -20.81
CA LEU A 836 18.99 5.49 -19.43
C LEU A 836 18.73 6.99 -19.38
N LEU A 837 19.57 7.78 -20.05
CA LEU A 837 19.47 9.23 -20.01
C LEU A 837 18.17 9.74 -20.66
N VAL A 838 17.78 9.16 -21.81
CA VAL A 838 16.55 9.50 -22.53
C VAL A 838 15.32 9.12 -21.70
N SER A 839 15.24 7.89 -21.20
CA SER A 839 14.10 7.43 -20.39
C SER A 839 13.94 8.19 -19.07
N ARG A 840 15.04 8.51 -18.36
CA ARG A 840 15.01 9.36 -17.16
C ARG A 840 14.53 10.76 -17.47
N SER A 841 14.90 11.34 -18.61
CA SER A 841 14.42 12.66 -19.02
C SER A 841 12.91 12.66 -19.29
N ALA A 842 12.37 11.54 -19.80
CA ALA A 842 10.94 11.39 -20.08
C ALA A 842 10.06 11.37 -18.81
N VAL A 843 10.59 10.92 -17.66
CA VAL A 843 9.88 10.95 -16.35
C VAL A 843 9.49 12.37 -15.92
N LEU A 844 10.13 13.40 -16.48
CA LEU A 844 9.81 14.80 -16.17
C LEU A 844 8.53 15.30 -16.84
N LEU A 845 7.98 14.54 -17.79
CA LEU A 845 6.77 14.87 -18.54
C LEU A 845 5.62 13.93 -18.15
N LYS A 846 4.39 14.36 -18.44
CA LYS A 846 3.17 13.59 -18.18
C LYS A 846 2.76 12.83 -19.43
N LEU A 847 2.42 11.55 -19.30
CA LEU A 847 1.72 10.79 -20.32
C LEU A 847 0.22 11.08 -20.21
N ARG A 848 -0.40 11.62 -21.27
CA ARG A 848 -1.84 11.86 -21.29
C ARG A 848 -2.57 10.53 -21.47
N HIS A 849 -3.46 10.23 -20.53
CA HIS A 849 -4.10 8.93 -20.43
C HIS A 849 -5.58 9.10 -20.07
N ASP A 850 -6.42 8.22 -20.61
CA ASP A 850 -7.83 8.16 -20.28
C ASP A 850 -7.99 7.90 -18.80
N ALA A 851 -9.03 8.49 -18.25
CA ALA A 851 -9.30 8.38 -16.85
C ALA A 851 -9.93 7.02 -16.56
N ILE A 852 -9.20 5.92 -16.68
CA ILE A 852 -9.64 4.54 -16.36
C ILE A 852 -8.58 3.86 -15.46
N GLY A 853 -7.53 4.61 -15.09
CA GLY A 853 -6.34 4.09 -14.40
C GLY A 853 -5.27 3.60 -15.38
N TYR A 854 -4.02 3.55 -14.92
CA TYR A 854 -2.89 3.17 -15.78
C TYR A 854 -3.06 1.76 -16.35
N THR A 855 -2.90 1.64 -17.67
CA THR A 855 -2.80 0.34 -18.34
C THR A 855 -1.53 0.31 -19.18
N GLY A 856 -0.56 -0.49 -18.75
CA GLY A 856 0.67 -0.70 -19.51
C GLY A 856 1.74 -1.44 -18.72
N PRO A 857 2.93 -1.60 -19.31
CA PRO A 857 4.09 -2.18 -18.64
C PRO A 857 4.44 -1.45 -17.33
N LEU A 858 5.05 -2.15 -16.38
CA LEU A 858 5.49 -1.58 -15.11
C LEU A 858 7.01 -1.69 -15.00
N ARG A 859 7.64 -0.63 -14.49
CA ARG A 859 9.09 -0.58 -14.30
C ARG A 859 9.45 0.05 -12.97
N LYS A 860 9.91 -0.78 -12.04
CA LYS A 860 10.34 -0.36 -10.70
C LYS A 860 11.53 0.61 -10.74
N ASP A 861 12.43 0.46 -11.72
CA ASP A 861 13.55 1.38 -11.94
C ASP A 861 13.08 2.80 -12.26
N MET A 862 12.06 2.97 -13.11
CA MET A 862 11.49 4.29 -13.42
C MET A 862 10.75 4.88 -12.21
N LEU A 863 10.07 4.05 -11.41
CA LEU A 863 9.45 4.47 -10.16
C LEU A 863 10.50 4.96 -9.15
N ALA A 864 11.61 4.24 -9.00
CA ALA A 864 12.72 4.63 -8.13
C ALA A 864 13.38 5.94 -8.56
N TYR A 865 13.55 6.17 -9.87
CA TYR A 865 14.01 7.45 -10.37
C TYR A 865 12.98 8.57 -10.13
N PHE A 866 11.69 8.29 -10.32
CA PHE A 866 10.62 9.24 -10.01
C PHE A 866 10.60 9.66 -8.54
N SER A 867 10.95 8.77 -7.61
CA SER A 867 11.14 9.12 -6.18
C SER A 867 12.25 10.15 -5.95
N GLN A 868 13.35 10.09 -6.73
CA GLN A 868 14.42 11.10 -6.70
C GLN A 868 13.94 12.44 -7.28
N VAL A 869 13.26 12.40 -8.44
CA VAL A 869 12.65 13.58 -9.07
C VAL A 869 11.69 14.29 -8.11
N SER A 870 10.85 13.53 -7.42
CA SER A 870 9.92 14.04 -6.42
C SER A 870 10.64 14.71 -5.25
N ALA A 871 11.71 14.09 -4.73
CA ALA A 871 12.47 14.65 -3.62
C ALA A 871 13.17 15.98 -3.97
N VAL A 872 13.69 16.12 -5.19
CA VAL A 872 14.28 17.38 -5.67
C VAL A 872 13.21 18.45 -5.84
N ARG A 873 12.12 18.12 -6.53
CA ARG A 873 10.98 19.03 -6.74
C ARG A 873 10.39 19.53 -5.42
N GLU A 874 10.23 18.66 -4.42
CA GLU A 874 9.75 19.04 -3.09
C GLU A 874 10.73 19.99 -2.38
N ALA A 875 12.04 19.72 -2.43
CA ALA A 875 13.05 20.59 -1.81
C ALA A 875 13.14 21.98 -2.49
N ASP A 876 13.01 22.04 -3.81
CA ASP A 876 12.98 23.30 -4.55
C ASP A 876 11.71 24.09 -4.23
N ARG A 877 10.56 23.40 -4.09
CA ARG A 877 9.31 24.02 -3.65
C ARG A 877 9.43 24.60 -2.24
N ASP A 878 10.04 23.87 -1.31
CA ASP A 878 10.26 24.35 0.07
C ASP A 878 11.12 25.63 0.09
N LEU A 879 12.12 25.73 -0.79
CA LEU A 879 12.95 26.93 -0.93
C LEU A 879 12.17 28.12 -1.53
N VAL A 880 11.38 27.88 -2.59
CA VAL A 880 10.50 28.90 -3.19
C VAL A 880 9.52 29.46 -2.17
N GLU A 881 8.88 28.60 -1.38
CA GLU A 881 7.98 29.00 -0.31
C GLU A 881 8.71 29.75 0.82
N ALA A 882 9.93 29.34 1.18
CA ALA A 882 10.74 30.06 2.17
C ALA A 882 11.08 31.50 1.73
N ILE A 883 11.39 31.70 0.44
CA ILE A 883 11.62 33.04 -0.13
C ILE A 883 10.35 33.88 -0.06
N LEU A 884 9.20 33.29 -0.39
CA LEU A 884 7.90 33.94 -0.31
C LEU A 884 7.59 34.38 1.12
N VAL A 885 7.66 33.46 2.09
CA VAL A 885 7.45 33.76 3.52
C VAL A 885 8.42 34.84 3.99
N HIS A 886 9.69 34.79 3.58
CA HIS A 886 10.66 35.82 3.92
C HIS A 886 10.25 37.22 3.45
N MET A 887 9.67 37.36 2.26
CA MET A 887 9.18 38.64 1.74
C MET A 887 8.06 39.23 2.60
N PHE A 888 7.09 38.39 2.98
CA PHE A 888 5.96 38.77 3.82
C PHE A 888 6.40 39.15 5.24
N LEU A 889 7.19 38.29 5.90
CA LEU A 889 7.71 38.55 7.25
C LEU A 889 8.63 39.77 7.29
N SER A 890 9.38 40.04 6.20
CA SER A 890 10.29 41.20 6.12
C SER A 890 9.60 42.50 5.74
N ASN A 891 8.27 42.51 5.57
CA ASN A 891 7.48 43.68 5.17
C ASN A 891 7.97 44.31 3.84
N GLN A 892 8.34 43.46 2.88
CA GLN A 892 8.73 43.89 1.52
C GLN A 892 7.50 44.03 0.61
N THR A 893 6.39 43.40 1.01
CA THR A 893 5.11 43.34 0.32
C THR A 893 3.96 43.58 1.31
N LYS A 894 2.81 44.05 0.81
CA LYS A 894 1.58 44.20 1.59
C LYS A 894 1.17 42.86 2.21
N ARG A 895 1.02 42.86 3.54
CA ARG A 895 0.62 41.69 4.33
C ARG A 895 -0.86 41.39 4.25
N GLU A 896 -1.71 42.42 4.22
CA GLU A 896 -3.17 42.30 4.16
C GLU A 896 -3.65 42.26 2.71
N ARG A 897 -4.22 41.13 2.30
CA ARG A 897 -4.66 40.85 0.92
C ARG A 897 -6.00 40.15 0.92
N LEU A 898 -6.63 40.09 -0.26
CA LEU A 898 -7.80 39.23 -0.42
C LEU A 898 -7.38 37.76 -0.28
N PRO A 899 -8.19 36.90 0.36
CA PRO A 899 -7.86 35.48 0.53
C PRO A 899 -7.49 34.75 -0.76
N SER A 900 -8.13 35.10 -1.89
CA SER A 900 -7.84 34.54 -3.21
C SER A 900 -6.43 34.89 -3.70
N GLU A 901 -5.97 36.12 -3.47
CA GLU A 901 -4.67 36.59 -3.96
C GLU A 901 -3.50 35.79 -3.36
N TYR A 902 -3.61 35.34 -2.11
CA TYR A 902 -2.56 34.51 -1.49
C TYR A 902 -2.39 33.18 -2.23
N TRP A 903 -3.51 32.54 -2.57
CA TRP A 903 -3.50 31.28 -3.30
C TRP A 903 -3.03 31.48 -4.75
N ASP A 904 -3.49 32.55 -5.42
CA ASP A 904 -3.08 32.91 -6.78
C ASP A 904 -1.56 33.13 -6.88
N ILE A 905 -0.95 33.74 -5.87
CA ILE A 905 0.51 33.89 -5.78
C ILE A 905 1.18 32.52 -5.64
N SER A 906 0.70 31.68 -4.72
CA SER A 906 1.30 30.38 -4.42
C SER A 906 1.24 29.40 -5.59
N THR A 907 0.11 29.36 -6.30
CA THR A 907 -0.14 28.44 -7.43
C THR A 907 0.58 28.88 -8.71
N ALA A 908 0.90 30.16 -8.85
CA ALA A 908 1.66 30.69 -9.98
C ALA A 908 3.18 30.44 -9.87
N LEU A 909 3.67 30.10 -8.67
CA LEU A 909 5.06 29.75 -8.45
C LEU A 909 5.39 28.34 -8.96
N PRO A 910 6.64 28.06 -9.33
CA PRO A 910 7.02 26.74 -9.82
C PRO A 910 6.92 25.65 -8.73
N PHE A 911 6.91 24.39 -9.20
CA PHE A 911 6.93 23.15 -8.41
C PHE A 911 5.66 22.88 -7.59
N VAL A 912 4.55 23.55 -7.93
CA VAL A 912 3.24 23.35 -7.28
C VAL A 912 2.60 22.04 -7.73
N ASN A 913 2.62 21.76 -9.03
CA ASN A 913 1.98 20.56 -9.56
C ASN A 913 2.84 19.33 -9.25
N ARG A 914 2.27 18.41 -8.47
CA ARG A 914 2.89 17.15 -8.05
C ARG A 914 2.23 15.93 -8.71
N ASN A 915 1.24 16.13 -9.58
CA ASN A 915 0.53 15.04 -10.27
C ASN A 915 1.29 14.52 -11.52
N TYR A 916 2.60 14.37 -11.38
CA TYR A 916 3.45 13.65 -12.33
C TYR A 916 3.62 12.21 -11.84
N ASN A 917 3.98 11.30 -12.73
CA ASN A 917 4.22 9.91 -12.41
C ASN A 917 5.28 9.33 -13.35
N ALA A 918 5.66 8.07 -13.15
CA ALA A 918 6.70 7.42 -13.94
C ALA A 918 6.25 7.02 -15.35
N ALA A 919 4.96 7.14 -15.70
CA ALA A 919 4.37 6.53 -16.89
C ALA A 919 5.04 6.94 -18.20
N MET A 920 5.38 8.22 -18.37
CA MET A 920 6.03 8.70 -19.59
C MET A 920 7.46 8.12 -19.73
N GLY A 921 8.19 8.02 -18.62
CA GLY A 921 9.49 7.33 -18.59
C GLY A 921 9.38 5.86 -18.95
N VAL A 922 8.36 5.17 -18.44
CA VAL A 922 8.08 3.77 -18.78
C VAL A 922 7.76 3.63 -20.27
N ALA A 923 6.91 4.49 -20.82
CA ALA A 923 6.52 4.49 -22.23
C ALA A 923 7.73 4.61 -23.17
N ILE A 924 8.54 5.66 -23.00
CA ILE A 924 9.73 5.88 -23.82
C ILE A 924 10.73 4.75 -23.64
N ARG A 925 10.90 4.26 -22.41
CA ARG A 925 11.83 3.18 -22.12
C ARG A 925 11.43 1.86 -22.79
N THR A 926 10.15 1.47 -22.67
CA THR A 926 9.63 0.25 -23.30
C THR A 926 9.72 0.34 -24.82
N PHE A 927 9.38 1.50 -25.39
CA PHE A 927 9.44 1.71 -26.83
C PHE A 927 10.85 1.50 -27.38
N LEU A 928 11.85 2.15 -26.78
CA LEU A 928 13.24 2.11 -27.25
C LEU A 928 13.94 0.75 -27.05
N GLU A 929 13.44 -0.10 -26.14
CA GLU A 929 13.96 -1.47 -25.97
C GLU A 929 13.36 -2.47 -26.97
N MET A 930 12.23 -2.13 -27.59
CA MET A 930 11.50 -3.02 -28.51
C MET A 930 12.00 -2.85 -29.94
N ASP A 931 13.20 -3.34 -30.20
CA ASP A 931 13.91 -3.23 -31.48
C ASP A 931 13.36 -4.22 -32.54
N SER A 932 12.18 -3.95 -33.09
CA SER A 932 11.60 -4.70 -34.22
C SER A 932 10.96 -3.78 -35.26
N ASP A 933 11.11 -4.13 -36.55
CA ASP A 933 10.55 -3.36 -37.68
C ASP A 933 9.02 -3.18 -37.59
N GLU A 934 8.33 -4.08 -36.87
CA GLU A 934 6.88 -4.05 -36.64
C GLU A 934 6.41 -3.07 -35.55
N ASN A 935 7.33 -2.57 -34.72
CA ASN A 935 7.07 -1.71 -33.56
C ASN A 935 7.46 -0.24 -33.79
N ARG A 936 7.97 0.13 -34.98
CA ARG A 936 8.29 1.54 -35.33
C ARG A 936 7.05 2.40 -35.56
N ASP A 937 5.88 1.80 -35.72
CA ASP A 937 4.61 2.50 -35.76
C ASP A 937 4.14 2.84 -34.33
N LEU A 938 4.26 4.12 -33.96
CA LEU A 938 3.87 4.65 -32.64
C LEU A 938 2.39 4.38 -32.32
N ASP A 939 1.51 4.42 -33.31
CA ASP A 939 0.07 4.26 -33.10
C ASP A 939 -0.24 2.78 -32.81
N LYS A 940 0.40 1.86 -33.54
CA LYS A 940 0.33 0.42 -33.26
C LYS A 940 0.93 0.08 -31.89
N PHE A 941 2.10 0.65 -31.56
CA PHE A 941 2.75 0.46 -30.27
C PHE A 941 1.86 0.94 -29.11
N ALA A 942 1.32 2.15 -29.23
CA ALA A 942 0.40 2.72 -28.23
C ALA A 942 -0.81 1.81 -28.05
N SER A 943 -1.45 1.34 -29.13
CA SER A 943 -2.61 0.45 -29.04
C SER A 943 -2.32 -0.88 -28.33
N GLN A 944 -1.07 -1.36 -28.40
CA GLN A 944 -0.66 -2.64 -27.83
C GLN A 944 -0.22 -2.52 -26.36
N TYR A 945 0.57 -1.51 -26.03
CA TYR A 945 1.22 -1.38 -24.71
C TYR A 945 0.62 -0.30 -23.82
N PHE A 946 -0.01 0.72 -24.42
CA PHE A 946 -0.61 1.85 -23.72
C PHE A 946 -2.00 2.17 -24.31
N PRO A 947 -2.94 1.20 -24.32
CA PRO A 947 -4.18 1.26 -25.11
C PRO A 947 -5.10 2.42 -24.74
N ASN A 948 -4.93 2.97 -23.54
CA ASN A 948 -5.73 4.06 -22.98
C ASN A 948 -4.97 5.39 -22.98
N SER A 949 -3.87 5.51 -23.73
CA SER A 949 -3.20 6.79 -23.95
C SER A 949 -4.02 7.66 -24.92
N VAL A 950 -4.16 8.96 -24.62
CA VAL A 950 -5.04 9.86 -25.38
C VAL A 950 -4.35 10.45 -26.60
N ALA A 951 -3.08 10.85 -26.43
CA ALA A 951 -2.32 11.58 -27.45
C ALA A 951 -0.87 11.10 -27.47
N PHE A 952 -0.66 9.78 -27.49
CA PHE A 952 0.66 9.16 -27.34
C PHE A 952 1.71 9.71 -28.30
N ARG A 953 1.38 9.78 -29.59
CA ARG A 953 2.29 10.30 -30.62
C ARG A 953 2.71 11.74 -30.35
N GLU A 954 1.75 12.58 -30.00
CA GLU A 954 1.98 13.98 -29.65
C GLU A 954 2.84 14.11 -28.37
N ASP A 955 2.59 13.27 -27.35
CA ASP A 955 3.39 13.23 -26.12
C ASP A 955 4.85 12.84 -26.41
N VAL A 956 5.08 11.88 -27.32
CA VAL A 956 6.41 11.48 -27.78
C VAL A 956 7.08 12.62 -28.56
N ASP A 957 6.37 13.28 -29.47
CA ASP A 957 6.88 14.41 -30.25
C ASP A 957 7.28 15.58 -29.34
N ILE A 958 6.44 15.90 -28.34
CA ILE A 958 6.74 16.93 -27.33
C ILE A 958 7.98 16.52 -26.52
N PHE A 959 8.08 15.25 -26.11
CA PHE A 959 9.25 14.74 -25.40
C PHE A 959 10.53 14.87 -26.22
N CYS A 960 10.50 14.53 -27.51
CA CYS A 960 11.65 14.64 -28.38
C CYS A 960 12.13 16.10 -28.52
N HIS A 961 11.20 17.05 -28.70
CA HIS A 961 11.53 18.47 -28.70
C HIS A 961 12.08 18.96 -27.35
N PHE A 962 11.49 18.51 -26.24
CA PHE A 962 11.97 18.78 -24.89
C PHE A 962 13.40 18.27 -24.68
N PHE A 963 13.69 17.03 -25.07
CA PHE A 963 15.01 16.43 -24.93
C PHE A 963 16.05 17.13 -25.80
N LYS A 964 15.70 17.49 -27.04
CA LYS A 964 16.56 18.28 -27.93
C LYS A 964 16.87 19.66 -27.33
N ALA A 965 15.89 20.33 -26.75
CA ALA A 965 16.08 21.61 -26.07
C ALA A 965 16.99 21.48 -24.84
N LEU A 966 16.80 20.43 -24.04
CA LEU A 966 17.66 20.10 -22.89
C LEU A 966 19.11 19.87 -23.31
N VAL A 967 19.35 19.04 -24.33
CA VAL A 967 20.69 18.77 -24.88
C VAL A 967 21.33 20.06 -25.41
N THR A 968 20.56 20.92 -26.07
CA THR A 968 21.03 22.22 -26.57
C THR A 968 21.52 23.12 -25.43
N GLY A 969 20.77 23.18 -24.32
CA GLY A 969 21.21 23.90 -23.12
C GLY A 969 22.46 23.30 -22.48
N VAL A 970 22.50 21.98 -22.33
CA VAL A 970 23.66 21.26 -21.77
C VAL A 970 24.94 21.51 -22.59
N LYS A 971 24.83 21.50 -23.93
CA LYS A 971 25.96 21.81 -24.83
C LYS A 971 26.55 23.20 -24.59
N ALA A 972 25.71 24.18 -24.21
CA ALA A 972 26.09 25.56 -23.94
C ALA A 972 26.82 25.78 -22.59
N LEU A 973 26.85 24.80 -21.68
CA LEU A 973 27.60 24.91 -20.41
C LEU A 973 29.12 25.00 -20.64
N ASP A 974 29.90 25.47 -19.68
CA ASP A 974 31.37 25.38 -19.78
C ASP A 974 31.87 23.96 -19.41
N GLN A 975 33.05 23.57 -19.87
CA GLN A 975 33.63 22.25 -19.54
C GLN A 975 33.92 22.06 -18.04
N LYS A 976 34.13 23.16 -17.31
CA LYS A 976 34.28 23.17 -15.84
C LYS A 976 32.99 22.79 -15.11
N ASP A 977 31.84 23.16 -15.70
CA ASP A 977 30.51 22.96 -15.13
C ASP A 977 29.97 21.58 -15.53
N MET A 978 30.37 21.09 -16.71
CA MET A 978 30.01 19.77 -17.18
C MET A 978 31.09 19.13 -18.05
N GLY A 979 31.78 18.12 -17.50
CA GLY A 979 32.86 17.41 -18.19
C GLY A 979 32.41 16.41 -19.26
N SER A 980 31.22 15.81 -19.12
CA SER A 980 30.75 14.67 -19.95
C SER A 980 29.64 15.06 -20.94
N LYS A 981 29.85 16.11 -21.73
CA LYS A 981 28.86 16.58 -22.72
C LYS A 981 28.61 15.59 -23.86
N ASP A 982 29.63 14.82 -24.24
CA ASP A 982 29.54 13.88 -25.36
C ASP A 982 28.45 12.82 -25.15
N VAL A 983 28.18 12.46 -23.89
CA VAL A 983 27.14 11.49 -23.54
C VAL A 983 25.74 12.01 -23.92
N TRP A 984 25.50 13.32 -23.81
CA TRP A 984 24.22 13.93 -24.17
C TRP A 984 24.05 14.03 -25.68
N THR A 985 25.12 14.31 -26.42
CA THR A 985 25.10 14.27 -27.89
C THR A 985 24.84 12.85 -28.37
N LYS A 986 25.54 11.85 -27.82
CA LYS A 986 25.31 10.44 -28.14
C LYS A 986 23.88 10.00 -27.84
N ALA A 987 23.31 10.45 -26.72
CA ALA A 987 21.93 10.15 -26.38
C ALA A 987 20.92 10.82 -27.31
N GLN A 988 21.22 12.03 -27.78
CA GLN A 988 20.43 12.69 -28.82
C GLN A 988 20.51 11.93 -30.14
N ASP A 989 21.71 11.58 -30.59
CA ASP A 989 21.94 10.81 -31.83
C ASP A 989 21.26 9.43 -31.75
N TYR A 990 21.32 8.78 -30.57
CA TYR A 990 20.63 7.53 -30.28
C TYR A 990 19.11 7.70 -30.38
N LEU A 991 18.54 8.77 -29.80
CA LEU A 991 17.11 9.04 -29.95
C LEU A 991 16.76 9.28 -31.42
N GLU A 992 17.49 10.14 -32.13
CA GLU A 992 17.25 10.49 -33.53
C GLU A 992 17.49 9.34 -34.53
N SER A 993 18.32 8.34 -34.18
CA SER A 993 18.57 7.17 -35.04
C SER A 993 17.42 6.17 -35.07
N HIS A 994 16.52 6.22 -34.09
CA HIS A 994 15.28 5.47 -34.13
C HIS A 994 14.33 6.29 -34.99
N ASP A 995 13.89 5.79 -36.15
CA ASP A 995 13.00 6.52 -37.07
C ASP A 995 11.62 6.79 -36.42
N TRP A 996 11.50 7.86 -35.64
CA TRP A 996 10.21 8.40 -35.14
C TRP A 996 9.75 9.65 -35.91
N VAL A 997 10.54 10.11 -36.90
CA VAL A 997 10.32 11.37 -37.62
C VAL A 997 9.66 11.10 -38.98
N VAL A 998 8.35 11.38 -39.08
CA VAL A 998 7.79 11.74 -40.38
C VAL A 998 8.29 13.14 -40.70
N VAL A 999 9.15 13.20 -41.72
CA VAL A 999 9.65 14.39 -42.40
C VAL A 999 8.49 15.31 -42.81
N ASP A 1000 8.63 16.60 -42.49
CA ASP A 1000 7.96 17.76 -43.09
C ASP A 1000 6.68 17.48 -43.89
N GLY A 1001 5.52 17.71 -43.27
CA GLY A 1001 4.25 17.73 -43.98
C GLY A 1001 4.15 18.92 -44.92
N GLU A 1002 4.39 18.71 -46.22
CA GLU A 1002 3.74 19.54 -47.24
C GLU A 1002 2.21 19.40 -47.14
N PRO A 1003 1.46 20.47 -47.41
CA PRO A 1003 0.01 20.48 -47.25
C PRO A 1003 -0.63 19.61 -48.33
N ILE A 1004 -1.02 18.38 -47.98
CA ILE A 1004 -1.91 17.59 -48.83
C ILE A 1004 -3.30 18.19 -48.70
N GLY A 1005 -3.60 19.08 -49.64
CA GLY A 1005 -4.98 19.42 -49.96
C GLY A 1005 -5.74 18.19 -50.45
N GLY A 1006 -6.99 18.09 -50.02
CA GLY A 1006 -8.01 17.28 -50.71
C GLY A 1006 -8.55 16.12 -49.89
N GLY A 1007 -9.79 16.28 -49.41
CA GLY A 1007 -10.68 15.15 -49.14
C GLY A 1007 -11.11 14.99 -47.69
N VAL A 1008 -11.91 15.93 -47.17
CA VAL A 1008 -12.80 15.62 -46.04
C VAL A 1008 -13.88 14.68 -46.58
N THR A 1009 -13.69 13.37 -46.42
CA THR A 1009 -14.81 12.44 -46.36
C THR A 1009 -15.24 12.33 -44.91
N ASN A 1010 -16.36 12.99 -44.58
CA ASN A 1010 -17.15 12.72 -43.39
C ASN A 1010 -17.36 11.20 -43.25
N MET A 1011 -16.71 10.55 -42.29
CA MET A 1011 -17.29 9.36 -41.68
C MET A 1011 -18.30 9.85 -40.65
N GLY A 1012 -19.57 9.78 -41.03
CA GLY A 1012 -20.69 10.16 -40.19
C GLY A 1012 -20.79 9.30 -38.93
N ASN A 1013 -21.25 9.93 -37.85
CA ASN A 1013 -21.76 9.26 -36.66
C ASN A 1013 -22.82 8.20 -37.04
N PRO A 1014 -22.85 7.03 -36.38
CA PRO A 1014 -23.90 6.05 -36.57
C PRO A 1014 -25.24 6.63 -36.10
N THR A 1015 -26.24 6.60 -36.98
CA THR A 1015 -27.55 7.26 -36.78
C THR A 1015 -28.64 6.36 -36.21
N SER A 1016 -28.36 5.15 -35.71
CA SER A 1016 -29.37 4.40 -34.96
C SER A 1016 -28.78 3.40 -33.95
N VAL A 1017 -29.56 3.19 -32.88
CA VAL A 1017 -29.31 2.22 -31.79
C VAL A 1017 -29.27 0.78 -32.33
N ASP A 1018 -29.97 0.51 -33.44
CA ASP A 1018 -30.07 -0.84 -34.02
C ASP A 1018 -28.76 -1.33 -34.66
N GLU A 1019 -27.88 -0.42 -35.14
CA GLU A 1019 -26.60 -0.79 -35.77
C GLU A 1019 -25.49 -1.09 -34.75
N PHE A 1020 -25.67 -0.64 -33.50
CA PHE A 1020 -24.79 -0.92 -32.36
C PHE A 1020 -25.09 -2.29 -31.73
N GLU A 1021 -26.36 -2.67 -31.64
CA GLU A 1021 -26.78 -3.97 -31.12
C GLU A 1021 -26.36 -5.14 -32.02
N ASP A 1022 -26.34 -4.95 -33.35
CA ASP A 1022 -26.05 -6.03 -34.28
C ASP A 1022 -24.55 -6.42 -34.32
N LYS A 1023 -23.65 -5.47 -34.04
CA LYS A 1023 -22.19 -5.71 -33.90
C LYS A 1023 -21.82 -6.38 -32.57
N ILE A 1024 -22.54 -6.10 -31.48
CA ILE A 1024 -22.36 -6.79 -30.20
C ILE A 1024 -22.97 -8.19 -30.24
N GLY A 1025 -24.14 -8.34 -30.87
CA GLY A 1025 -24.79 -9.64 -31.07
C GLY A 1025 -23.95 -10.60 -31.92
N GLN A 1026 -23.20 -10.11 -32.92
CA GLN A 1026 -22.27 -10.96 -33.68
C GLN A 1026 -21.06 -11.43 -32.87
N LYS A 1027 -20.57 -10.62 -31.91
CA LYS A 1027 -19.46 -10.99 -31.02
C LYS A 1027 -19.89 -12.00 -29.95
N ILE A 1028 -21.10 -11.86 -29.40
CA ILE A 1028 -21.67 -12.81 -28.42
C ILE A 1028 -21.95 -14.17 -29.07
N ARG A 1029 -22.52 -14.18 -30.29
CA ARG A 1029 -22.77 -15.42 -31.06
C ARG A 1029 -21.49 -16.14 -31.51
N SER A 1030 -20.36 -15.43 -31.57
CA SER A 1030 -19.03 -16.02 -31.81
C SER A 1030 -18.47 -16.72 -30.57
N TRP A 1031 -18.74 -16.18 -29.38
CA TRP A 1031 -18.38 -16.77 -28.09
C TRP A 1031 -19.24 -18.00 -27.75
N GLU A 1032 -20.55 -17.95 -28.01
CA GLU A 1032 -21.45 -19.08 -27.78
C GLU A 1032 -21.15 -20.28 -28.70
N ARG A 1033 -20.67 -20.05 -29.93
CA ARG A 1033 -20.22 -21.11 -30.85
C ARG A 1033 -18.94 -21.81 -30.38
N GLN A 1034 -18.07 -21.13 -29.63
CA GLN A 1034 -16.89 -21.76 -29.04
C GLN A 1034 -17.22 -22.59 -27.79
N MET A 1035 -18.27 -22.26 -27.03
CA MET A 1035 -18.68 -23.03 -25.84
C MET A 1035 -19.59 -24.23 -26.14
N ALA A 1036 -20.17 -24.33 -27.35
CA ALA A 1036 -21.10 -25.40 -27.73
C ALA A 1036 -20.45 -26.70 -28.26
N MET A 1037 -19.11 -26.79 -28.34
CA MET A 1037 -18.42 -28.01 -28.78
C MET A 1037 -18.09 -29.01 -27.66
N THR A 1038 -18.50 -28.77 -26.41
CA THR A 1038 -18.13 -29.62 -25.26
C THR A 1038 -19.30 -30.13 -24.44
N LYS A 1039 -20.39 -30.56 -25.08
CA LYS A 1039 -21.42 -31.40 -24.44
C LYS A 1039 -22.32 -32.05 -25.48
N ASN A 1040 -22.15 -33.36 -25.70
CA ASN A 1040 -23.25 -34.21 -26.10
C ASN A 1040 -23.00 -35.66 -25.63
N ASN A 1041 -24.05 -36.21 -25.01
CA ASN A 1041 -24.37 -37.62 -24.81
C ASN A 1041 -23.56 -38.42 -23.76
N ILE A 1042 -24.13 -39.25 -22.87
CA ILE A 1042 -25.48 -39.79 -22.66
C ILE A 1042 -25.56 -40.33 -21.21
N ASP A 1043 -26.65 -39.99 -20.52
CA ASP A 1043 -27.58 -40.78 -19.68
C ASP A 1043 -27.19 -41.98 -18.77
N TYR A 1044 -27.94 -41.98 -17.65
CA TYR A 1044 -28.16 -42.87 -16.50
C TYR A 1044 -27.70 -44.34 -16.47
N GLY A 1045 -27.35 -44.81 -15.26
CA GLY A 1045 -27.45 -46.24 -14.90
C GLY A 1045 -26.96 -46.61 -13.50
N THR A 1046 -27.91 -46.91 -12.62
CA THR A 1046 -27.86 -47.34 -11.21
C THR A 1046 -27.18 -48.68 -10.90
N ASN A 1047 -26.94 -48.93 -9.58
CA ASN A 1047 -26.62 -50.19 -8.86
C ASN A 1047 -25.11 -50.50 -8.72
N GLY A 1048 -24.56 -51.00 -7.61
CA GLY A 1048 -25.05 -51.44 -6.32
C GLY A 1048 -23.93 -52.22 -5.61
N VAL A 1049 -23.66 -51.87 -4.34
CA VAL A 1049 -23.30 -52.69 -3.16
C VAL A 1049 -22.33 -53.91 -3.26
N ALA A 1050 -21.33 -53.88 -2.33
CA ALA A 1050 -20.58 -54.98 -1.68
C ALA A 1050 -19.67 -55.86 -2.57
N GLY A 1051 -18.54 -56.44 -2.14
CA GLY A 1051 -17.92 -56.72 -0.84
C GLY A 1051 -17.02 -57.96 -1.03
N GLY A 1052 -15.95 -58.12 -0.26
CA GLY A 1052 -15.08 -59.32 -0.25
C GLY A 1052 -13.59 -58.96 -0.43
N SER A 1053 -12.84 -58.84 0.66
CA SER A 1053 -12.05 -59.90 1.33
C SER A 1053 -10.79 -60.29 0.53
N ILE A 1054 -9.65 -59.98 1.13
CA ILE A 1054 -8.31 -60.42 0.70
C ILE A 1054 -8.14 -61.85 1.19
N ASP A 1055 -7.73 -62.75 0.29
CA ASP A 1055 -6.97 -63.93 0.69
C ASP A 1055 -5.78 -64.11 -0.25
N ALA A 1056 -4.61 -64.21 0.37
CA ALA A 1056 -3.35 -64.49 -0.29
C ALA A 1056 -3.10 -65.99 -0.23
N ARG A 1057 -3.02 -66.65 -1.39
CA ARG A 1057 -2.36 -67.96 -1.56
C ARG A 1057 -1.99 -68.15 -3.03
N ASP A 1058 -0.76 -68.61 -3.21
CA ASP A 1058 -0.17 -69.21 -4.42
C ASP A 1058 0.06 -68.19 -5.57
N GLY A 1059 1.27 -67.96 -6.07
CA GLY A 1059 2.26 -68.94 -6.51
C GLY A 1059 2.38 -68.77 -8.02
N ALA A 1060 3.46 -68.13 -8.46
CA ALA A 1060 3.99 -68.03 -9.84
C ALA A 1060 3.05 -68.38 -11.01
N ASP A 1061 2.66 -67.38 -11.81
CA ASP A 1061 2.79 -67.37 -13.28
C ASP A 1061 2.06 -66.15 -13.89
N GLY A 1062 2.67 -65.54 -14.91
CA GLY A 1062 2.00 -64.59 -15.82
C GLY A 1062 2.47 -63.14 -15.74
N LEU A 1063 3.52 -62.82 -16.50
CA LEU A 1063 3.73 -61.46 -17.03
C LEU A 1063 2.52 -61.11 -17.93
N GLY A 1064 1.71 -60.15 -17.50
CA GLY A 1064 0.62 -59.58 -18.29
C GLY A 1064 0.68 -58.05 -18.20
N GLU A 1065 0.73 -57.40 -19.36
CA GLU A 1065 0.81 -55.95 -19.56
C GLU A 1065 -0.17 -55.17 -18.68
N ILE A 1066 0.33 -54.15 -17.98
CA ILE A 1066 -0.50 -53.17 -17.29
C ILE A 1066 -0.98 -52.18 -18.35
N ASP A 1067 -2.26 -52.32 -18.71
CA ASP A 1067 -3.01 -51.42 -19.58
C ASP A 1067 -3.10 -50.01 -18.93
N GLU A 1068 -2.47 -49.03 -19.57
CA GLU A 1068 -2.30 -47.63 -19.15
C GLU A 1068 -3.58 -46.78 -19.21
N ARG A 1069 -4.78 -47.39 -19.21
CA ARG A 1069 -6.05 -46.65 -19.25
C ARG A 1069 -6.97 -47.01 -18.08
N LYS A 1070 -6.53 -46.63 -16.88
CA LYS A 1070 -7.43 -46.28 -15.77
C LYS A 1070 -7.21 -44.81 -15.43
N THR A 1071 -8.28 -44.04 -15.58
CA THR A 1071 -8.49 -42.64 -15.14
C THR A 1071 -7.54 -42.19 -14.01
N ARG A 1072 -6.73 -41.15 -14.26
CA ARG A 1072 -5.95 -40.42 -13.22
C ARG A 1072 -6.93 -39.82 -12.20
N ALA A 1073 -7.18 -40.53 -11.09
CA ALA A 1073 -7.81 -39.96 -9.92
C ALA A 1073 -6.78 -39.10 -9.18
N ARG A 1074 -7.01 -37.78 -9.07
CA ARG A 1074 -6.13 -36.83 -8.39
C ARG A 1074 -5.96 -37.20 -6.91
N GLN A 1075 -4.78 -36.94 -6.34
CA GLN A 1075 -4.43 -37.33 -4.97
C GLN A 1075 -4.84 -36.24 -3.98
N ARG A 1076 -5.19 -36.62 -2.75
CA ARG A 1076 -5.64 -35.68 -1.70
C ARG A 1076 -4.55 -35.54 -0.65
N PHE A 1077 -4.19 -34.30 -0.34
CA PHE A 1077 -3.21 -33.98 0.67
C PHE A 1077 -3.82 -33.11 1.76
N SER A 1078 -3.32 -33.23 2.97
CA SER A 1078 -3.79 -32.43 4.11
C SER A 1078 -2.59 -31.90 4.88
N PHE A 1079 -2.70 -30.66 5.36
CA PHE A 1079 -1.78 -30.15 6.36
C PHE A 1079 -2.54 -29.66 7.59
N LEU A 1080 -1.95 -29.92 8.74
CA LEU A 1080 -2.43 -29.54 10.05
C LEU A 1080 -1.61 -28.35 10.51
N ILE A 1081 -2.28 -27.26 10.87
CA ILE A 1081 -1.64 -26.08 11.44
C ILE A 1081 -1.63 -26.26 12.94
N GLY A 1082 -0.44 -26.36 13.53
CA GLY A 1082 -0.25 -26.61 14.94
C GLY A 1082 0.57 -25.52 15.62
N ALA A 1083 0.22 -25.18 16.86
CA ALA A 1083 1.04 -24.34 17.74
C ALA A 1083 1.47 -25.16 18.97
N LEU A 1084 2.67 -24.93 19.50
CA LEU A 1084 3.14 -25.61 20.71
C LEU A 1084 2.32 -25.18 21.93
N PHE A 1085 1.79 -26.14 22.69
CA PHE A 1085 0.97 -25.91 23.89
C PHE A 1085 1.77 -25.31 25.07
N GLN A 1086 3.10 -25.22 24.96
CA GLN A 1086 3.99 -24.76 26.04
C GLN A 1086 4.49 -23.32 25.90
N ASP A 1087 4.18 -22.62 24.81
CA ASP A 1087 4.41 -21.18 24.74
C ASP A 1087 3.20 -20.47 25.37
N ARG A 1088 3.42 -19.94 26.57
CA ARG A 1088 2.46 -19.18 27.37
C ARG A 1088 2.19 -17.80 26.78
#